data_AF-A0Z3N5-F1
#
_entry.id   AF-A0Z3N5-F1
#
_cell.length_a   1.000
_cell.length_b   1.000
_cell.length_c   1.000
_cell.angle_alpha   90.00
_cell.angle_beta   90.00
_cell.angle_gamma   90.00
#
_symmetry.space_group_name_H-M   'P 1'
#
loop_
_entity.id
_entity.type
_entity.pdbx_description
1 polymer ?
#
loop_
_entity_poly.entity_id
_entity_poly.type
_entity_poly.pdbx_seq_one_letter_code
_entity_poly.pdbx_strand_id
1 'polypeptide(L)'
;MTRSIKLHLISAVLVTFLAACSDGDSTTINIEAPPSNGGGDSGGGDSGGGDSGGGDSGGETPVNCPEGTSEVSEGLCELPATISTDMTLSAGVQYLMTDRVTVGNGNGQLESNGDGSLADGADVQSVTLTIEAGVEVFGKSGTFANLLVTRGSKILAAGTADAPIIFSSDDEGYDGSGEWGGLIIHGYAPHNECVEGGSYCDIDAEGESGFAGGYNPADSSGVLRYVVVAEGGYEFSTGNEINGISLVGVGRGTEMDYVQVHGNSDDGIEFYGGTVNLKHGVFTNNNDDSVDWDEGYQGNLQYIIVKQGAAKGEAFEMDTEGSSSGFLSKPTLSNVTVVVEKVADRADYSLNFKKRSAGFFHNTVVTVSPDSETALTTCVNVDGSGSQALVGEALVLNNWIQDCASGSGDRGTLANVAGLNNGTIAAVAAQLDDNFASQASAAVLSNTIDWAAVNSAYPESVADAGYLDATNFIGAVNPDGSDVWWANWTIAGSVGNPSLPEASCPSGTDELEDGLCLLPPTVSSDLTLTAGVDYLMEGRVTVGNGNGQLETNGDGTLADGSSVRNVTLTIEPGVKVLGKTGTFANLVITRGSKLMAMGTQSAPIVFSSDDEGLDGSGEWGGLIMHGYAPHNECSEGGSYCDIDSEGESGFAGGYDPNDSSGVLRYVVVAEGGYEFSTGNEINGISLVTVGSGTEIDYIQVHGNSDDGIEFYGGNVNVKHGVFTSNNDDSVDWDEGYQGNLQYIIVKQGASKGEAFEMDTEGSSAGFLSKPTLANVTIINDKVANRATYSLNFKKRSGGFFHNTIVTVADTSQTVVDTCINVDGSGSEALAGTALVVNNWIQDCGQGEGMHGILSGFNVSFDTTTVVETNAALDALLSSQAPEAIGLDPLDWDLINGAYPESVADGTYLDSTDYIGAVDPDGSDLWWAGWTVPGSL
;
A
#
# COMPACT_ATOMS: atom_id res chain seq x y z
N MET A 1 -13.73 -37.55 57.90
CA MET A 1 -14.31 -38.92 57.78
C MET A 1 -13.70 -39.52 56.51
N THR A 2 -12.93 -40.62 56.50
CA THR A 2 -13.34 -42.05 56.61
C THR A 2 -14.43 -42.45 55.60
N ARG A 3 -14.28 -43.41 54.66
CA ARG A 3 -13.23 -44.37 54.20
C ARG A 3 -13.54 -44.68 52.71
N SER A 4 -12.61 -44.84 51.76
CA SER A 4 -11.79 -46.03 51.41
C SER A 4 -12.52 -47.40 51.36
N ILE A 5 -12.50 -48.09 50.19
CA ILE A 5 -12.00 -49.48 49.97
C ILE A 5 -12.34 -50.06 48.56
N LYS A 6 -11.28 -50.53 47.86
CA LYS A 6 -11.07 -51.67 46.90
C LYS A 6 -12.25 -52.26 46.09
N LEU A 7 -12.15 -52.58 44.78
CA LEU A 7 -11.12 -53.23 43.92
C LEU A 7 -11.03 -54.77 44.02
N HIS A 8 -11.39 -55.47 42.93
CA HIS A 8 -10.90 -56.74 42.35
C HIS A 8 -11.21 -56.64 40.82
N LEU A 9 -10.41 -57.02 39.81
CA LEU A 9 -9.14 -57.77 39.66
C LEU A 9 -9.24 -59.31 39.60
N ILE A 10 -9.26 -59.84 38.36
CA ILE A 10 -8.75 -61.16 37.87
C ILE A 10 -8.89 -61.18 36.32
N SER A 11 -8.22 -62.04 35.53
CA SER A 11 -6.79 -62.01 35.13
C SER A 11 -6.41 -63.28 34.34
N ALA A 12 -6.27 -63.21 33.00
CA ALA A 12 -5.76 -64.28 32.12
C ALA A 12 -5.10 -63.66 30.87
N VAL A 13 -3.87 -63.97 30.39
CA VAL A 13 -2.82 -64.99 30.68
C VAL A 13 -3.13 -66.38 30.09
N LEU A 14 -2.39 -66.96 29.12
CA LEU A 14 -1.22 -66.52 28.30
C LEU A 14 -0.90 -67.53 27.15
N VAL A 15 0.27 -67.39 26.47
CA VAL A 15 1.17 -68.45 25.89
C VAL A 15 0.91 -68.93 24.42
N THR A 16 1.88 -68.98 23.46
CA THR A 16 3.30 -68.52 23.35
C THR A 16 3.93 -68.68 21.92
N PHE A 17 4.91 -67.80 21.56
CA PHE A 17 6.25 -68.06 20.92
C PHE A 17 6.42 -68.58 19.45
N LEU A 18 7.58 -68.43 18.75
CA LEU A 18 8.94 -67.85 19.03
C LEU A 18 9.75 -67.46 17.74
N ALA A 19 10.47 -66.30 17.75
CA ALA A 19 11.77 -65.90 17.11
C ALA A 19 12.10 -66.20 15.61
N ALA A 20 13.07 -65.54 14.92
CA ALA A 20 14.13 -64.52 15.22
C ALA A 20 14.28 -63.54 13.99
N CYS A 21 15.19 -62.57 13.82
CA CYS A 21 16.45 -62.05 14.42
C CYS A 21 16.41 -60.48 14.42
N SER A 22 17.34 -59.62 14.90
CA SER A 22 18.82 -59.45 14.88
C SER A 22 19.39 -58.92 13.54
N ASP A 23 20.19 -57.84 13.44
CA ASP A 23 20.85 -56.90 14.40
C ASP A 23 20.85 -55.45 13.81
N GLY A 24 21.26 -54.34 14.46
CA GLY A 24 22.00 -54.12 15.72
C GLY A 24 22.08 -52.65 16.17
N ASP A 25 23.03 -52.35 17.07
CA ASP A 25 23.04 -51.22 18.04
C ASP A 25 23.49 -49.81 17.55
N SER A 26 23.41 -48.85 18.47
CA SER A 26 23.68 -47.41 18.40
C SER A 26 25.17 -46.98 18.47
N THR A 27 25.47 -45.76 17.98
CA THR A 27 26.72 -45.02 18.29
C THR A 27 26.52 -43.50 18.34
N THR A 28 26.98 -42.86 19.42
CA THR A 28 27.16 -41.40 19.53
C THR A 28 28.37 -40.91 18.71
N ILE A 29 28.36 -39.63 18.32
CA ILE A 29 29.52 -38.92 17.76
C ILE A 29 29.89 -37.77 18.70
N ASN A 30 31.17 -37.68 19.05
CA ASN A 30 31.75 -36.50 19.70
C ASN A 30 32.21 -35.51 18.63
N ILE A 31 32.13 -34.21 18.93
CA ILE A 31 33.04 -33.20 18.36
C ILE A 31 33.76 -32.54 19.54
N GLU A 32 35.09 -32.41 19.44
CA GLU A 32 35.95 -31.93 20.52
C GLU A 32 36.16 -30.42 20.44
N ALA A 33 35.99 -29.71 21.56
CA ALA A 33 36.49 -28.35 21.74
C ALA A 33 37.86 -28.37 22.45
N PRO A 34 38.82 -27.50 22.06
CA PRO A 34 40.16 -27.49 22.65
C PRO A 34 40.16 -27.02 24.13
N PRO A 35 41.14 -27.46 24.96
CA PRO A 35 40.99 -27.48 26.40
C PRO A 35 41.23 -26.14 27.10
N SER A 36 40.44 -25.90 28.16
CA SER A 36 40.65 -24.82 29.14
C SER A 36 41.83 -25.08 30.08
N ASN A 37 42.35 -24.03 30.73
CA ASN A 37 43.56 -24.10 31.55
C ASN A 37 43.33 -23.63 33.01
N GLY A 38 42.45 -24.33 33.72
CA GLY A 38 42.49 -24.62 35.16
C GLY A 38 42.49 -23.50 36.23
N GLY A 39 41.46 -23.51 37.09
CA GLY A 39 41.69 -23.98 38.48
C GLY A 39 41.20 -23.12 39.67
N GLY A 40 40.21 -23.66 40.42
CA GLY A 40 39.88 -23.28 41.81
C GLY A 40 38.97 -22.05 41.98
N ASP A 41 38.34 -21.80 43.15
CA ASP A 41 38.14 -22.66 44.34
C ASP A 41 36.90 -22.17 45.16
N SER A 42 36.37 -23.03 46.02
CA SER A 42 35.38 -22.87 47.10
C SER A 42 34.61 -21.54 47.33
N GLY A 43 33.27 -21.65 47.43
CA GLY A 43 32.41 -20.75 48.22
C GLY A 43 31.06 -20.42 47.56
N GLY A 44 29.90 -20.42 48.24
CA GLY A 44 29.60 -20.81 49.62
C GLY A 44 28.86 -19.74 50.43
N GLY A 45 27.66 -19.35 50.02
CA GLY A 45 26.82 -18.37 50.74
C GLY A 45 25.32 -18.59 50.47
N ASP A 46 24.50 -18.46 51.51
CA ASP A 46 23.04 -18.66 51.51
C ASP A 46 22.33 -17.40 52.07
N SER A 47 21.08 -17.22 51.67
CA SER A 47 19.98 -16.42 52.26
C SER A 47 19.64 -15.04 51.67
N GLY A 48 18.33 -14.77 51.57
CA GLY A 48 17.75 -13.43 51.47
C GLY A 48 16.84 -13.16 50.26
N GLY A 49 15.69 -13.83 50.17
CA GLY A 49 14.76 -13.67 49.03
C GLY A 49 13.96 -12.36 49.00
N GLY A 50 13.43 -12.04 47.83
CA GLY A 50 12.40 -11.04 47.55
C GLY A 50 11.47 -11.59 46.46
N ASP A 51 10.17 -11.28 46.54
CA ASP A 51 9.11 -11.88 45.70
C ASP A 51 8.41 -10.78 44.88
N SER A 52 8.53 -10.88 43.56
CA SER A 52 7.78 -10.12 42.56
C SER A 52 7.96 -10.81 41.21
N GLY A 53 6.88 -11.40 40.67
CA GLY A 53 6.95 -12.10 39.38
C GLY A 53 7.06 -11.14 38.21
N GLY A 54 8.05 -11.36 37.34
CA GLY A 54 7.98 -10.96 35.94
C GLY A 54 7.44 -12.13 35.11
N GLY A 55 6.74 -11.82 34.01
CA GLY A 55 6.51 -12.81 32.96
C GLY A 55 7.83 -13.14 32.27
N ASP A 56 8.05 -14.41 31.94
CA ASP A 56 9.24 -14.88 31.23
C ASP A 56 9.02 -14.65 29.71
N SER A 57 9.16 -13.40 29.27
CA SER A 57 9.22 -13.07 27.84
C SER A 57 10.45 -13.74 27.24
N GLY A 58 10.25 -14.54 26.18
CA GLY A 58 11.32 -15.33 25.58
C GLY A 58 12.53 -14.47 25.23
N GLY A 59 13.69 -14.82 25.79
CA GLY A 59 14.94 -14.13 25.48
C GLY A 59 15.39 -14.48 24.08
N GLU A 60 14.97 -13.68 23.10
CA GLU A 60 15.50 -13.74 21.74
C GLU A 60 17.00 -13.43 21.74
N THR A 61 17.73 -14.03 20.81
CA THR A 61 19.12 -13.64 20.57
C THR A 61 19.15 -12.24 19.96
N PRO A 62 20.03 -11.32 20.42
CA PRO A 62 20.14 -9.98 19.84
C PRO A 62 20.26 -10.04 18.32
N VAL A 63 19.45 -9.21 17.64
CA VAL A 63 19.49 -9.08 16.19
C VAL A 63 20.88 -8.57 15.79
N ASN A 64 21.51 -9.24 14.83
CA ASN A 64 22.87 -8.87 14.39
C ASN A 64 22.76 -7.77 13.34
N CYS A 65 23.72 -6.84 13.34
CA CYS A 65 23.80 -5.78 12.33
C CYS A 65 23.76 -6.34 10.89
N PRO A 66 22.91 -5.79 9.99
CA PRO A 66 22.84 -6.20 8.58
C PRO A 66 24.18 -6.06 7.84
N GLU A 67 24.34 -6.83 6.75
CA GLU A 67 25.53 -6.74 5.91
C GLU A 67 25.71 -5.32 5.34
N GLY A 68 26.95 -4.82 5.35
CA GLY A 68 27.28 -3.44 4.98
C GLY A 68 27.30 -2.43 6.15
N THR A 69 26.67 -2.74 7.28
CA THR A 69 26.72 -1.91 8.50
C THR A 69 27.82 -2.38 9.48
N SER A 70 28.05 -1.66 10.58
CA SER A 70 29.06 -2.01 11.60
C SER A 70 28.55 -1.89 13.04
N GLU A 71 28.71 -2.91 13.87
CA GLU A 71 28.27 -2.90 15.27
C GLU A 71 29.01 -1.84 16.11
N VAL A 72 28.25 -0.87 16.65
CA VAL A 72 28.73 0.13 17.62
C VAL A 72 28.59 -0.42 19.03
N SER A 73 27.43 -1.02 19.30
CA SER A 73 27.08 -1.76 20.52
C SER A 73 25.93 -2.72 20.24
N GLU A 74 25.63 -3.61 21.19
CA GLU A 74 24.49 -4.53 21.15
C GLU A 74 23.18 -3.77 20.80
N GLY A 75 22.62 -4.04 19.62
CA GLY A 75 21.41 -3.39 19.08
C GLY A 75 21.62 -2.11 18.25
N LEU A 76 22.84 -1.57 18.13
CA LEU A 76 23.13 -0.30 17.44
C LEU A 76 24.21 -0.45 16.36
N CYS A 77 23.88 -0.08 15.12
CA CYS A 77 24.70 -0.33 13.93
C CYS A 77 25.02 0.98 13.16
N GLU A 78 26.32 1.27 12.95
CA GLU A 78 26.80 2.39 12.15
C GLU A 78 26.57 2.12 10.66
N LEU A 79 25.92 3.07 9.99
CA LEU A 79 25.68 3.05 8.55
C LEU A 79 26.95 3.46 7.76
N PRO A 80 27.21 2.86 6.59
CA PRO A 80 28.34 3.26 5.77
C PRO A 80 28.10 4.64 5.13
N ALA A 81 29.15 5.45 4.99
CA ALA A 81 29.07 6.78 4.35
C ALA A 81 28.60 6.75 2.88
N THR A 82 28.55 5.57 2.25
CA THR A 82 27.93 5.37 0.93
C THR A 82 27.29 3.99 0.87
N ILE A 83 26.03 3.95 0.45
CA ILE A 83 25.25 2.75 0.15
C ILE A 83 25.17 2.66 -1.38
N SER A 84 25.92 1.72 -1.97
CA SER A 84 26.14 1.62 -3.43
C SER A 84 25.53 0.35 -4.06
N THR A 85 24.70 -0.35 -3.28
CA THR A 85 23.93 -1.56 -3.60
C THR A 85 22.76 -1.60 -2.63
N ASP A 86 21.66 -2.24 -2.99
CA ASP A 86 20.45 -2.29 -2.17
C ASP A 86 20.73 -2.74 -0.73
N MET A 87 20.02 -2.13 0.22
CA MET A 87 20.22 -2.34 1.65
C MET A 87 18.88 -2.26 2.38
N THR A 88 18.61 -3.22 3.25
CA THR A 88 17.48 -3.18 4.19
C THR A 88 17.96 -2.84 5.58
N LEU A 89 17.36 -1.82 6.20
CA LEU A 89 17.44 -1.55 7.63
C LEU A 89 16.29 -2.30 8.30
N SER A 90 16.62 -3.40 8.98
CA SER A 90 15.61 -4.27 9.60
C SER A 90 15.20 -3.84 11.00
N ALA A 91 13.95 -4.15 11.35
CA ALA A 91 13.33 -3.84 12.64
C ALA A 91 14.02 -4.55 13.81
N GLY A 92 13.88 -3.99 15.01
CA GLY A 92 14.57 -4.48 16.21
C GLY A 92 16.07 -4.14 16.28
N VAL A 93 16.56 -3.32 15.34
CA VAL A 93 17.91 -2.75 15.30
C VAL A 93 17.81 -1.23 15.16
N GLN A 94 18.66 -0.51 15.88
CA GLN A 94 18.83 0.94 15.74
C GLN A 94 20.04 1.24 14.84
N TYR A 95 19.97 2.33 14.08
CA TYR A 95 21.01 2.71 13.12
C TYR A 95 21.62 4.08 13.46
N LEU A 96 22.90 4.27 13.16
CA LEU A 96 23.63 5.53 13.45
C LEU A 96 24.36 6.06 12.22
N MET A 97 24.15 7.33 11.91
CA MET A 97 24.91 8.12 10.95
C MET A 97 25.93 9.00 11.71
N THR A 98 27.23 8.76 11.53
CA THR A 98 28.30 9.53 12.19
C THR A 98 28.82 10.73 11.38
N ASP A 99 28.43 10.78 10.10
CA ASP A 99 28.65 11.81 9.08
C ASP A 99 27.57 11.59 7.98
N ARG A 100 27.62 12.28 6.84
CA ARG A 100 26.70 12.02 5.71
C ARG A 100 26.69 10.54 5.27
N VAL A 101 25.50 9.98 5.09
CA VAL A 101 25.25 8.74 4.34
C VAL A 101 24.66 9.10 2.97
N THR A 102 25.29 8.65 1.90
CA THR A 102 24.81 8.85 0.52
C THR A 102 24.28 7.53 -0.07
N VAL A 103 23.05 7.51 -0.57
CA VAL A 103 22.46 6.38 -1.30
C VAL A 103 22.64 6.62 -2.80
N GLY A 104 23.41 5.76 -3.47
CA GLY A 104 23.79 5.90 -4.87
C GLY A 104 24.88 6.93 -5.15
N ASN A 105 24.93 7.41 -6.40
CA ASN A 105 25.90 8.40 -6.90
C ASN A 105 25.29 9.46 -7.85
N GLY A 106 23.95 9.54 -7.97
CA GLY A 106 23.24 10.40 -8.91
C GLY A 106 23.35 11.91 -8.64
N ASN A 107 24.03 12.30 -7.56
CA ASN A 107 24.41 13.69 -7.27
C ASN A 107 25.69 14.14 -8.00
N GLY A 108 26.30 13.26 -8.80
CA GLY A 108 27.27 13.64 -9.82
C GLY A 108 26.63 14.42 -10.98
N GLN A 109 27.47 15.12 -11.76
CA GLN A 109 27.05 15.83 -12.97
C GLN A 109 26.76 14.84 -14.12
N LEU A 110 25.68 15.02 -14.88
CA LEU A 110 25.24 14.12 -15.96
C LEU A 110 25.89 14.43 -17.32
N GLU A 111 25.98 13.44 -18.21
CA GLU A 111 26.22 13.70 -19.65
C GLU A 111 24.90 13.89 -20.45
N SER A 112 23.86 13.09 -20.18
CA SER A 112 22.48 13.40 -20.55
C SER A 112 21.43 12.73 -19.65
N ASN A 113 20.23 13.31 -19.54
CA ASN A 113 19.12 12.68 -18.82
C ASN A 113 18.62 11.47 -19.61
N GLY A 114 18.69 10.29 -19.00
CA GLY A 114 18.17 9.04 -19.57
C GLY A 114 19.18 8.18 -20.36
N ASP A 115 20.47 8.56 -20.41
CA ASP A 115 21.53 7.60 -20.76
C ASP A 115 22.15 6.89 -19.54
N GLY A 116 21.85 7.37 -18.34
CA GLY A 116 22.32 6.79 -17.08
C GLY A 116 23.81 7.01 -16.82
N SER A 117 24.45 8.06 -17.35
CA SER A 117 25.89 8.29 -17.21
C SER A 117 26.29 9.65 -16.62
N LEU A 118 27.35 9.60 -15.81
CA LEU A 118 28.00 10.76 -15.18
C LEU A 118 29.17 11.27 -16.03
N ALA A 119 29.47 12.56 -15.91
CA ALA A 119 30.50 13.28 -16.67
C ALA A 119 31.96 12.89 -16.33
N ASP A 120 32.19 11.92 -15.42
CA ASP A 120 33.48 11.27 -15.21
C ASP A 120 33.62 9.90 -15.93
N GLY A 121 32.51 9.41 -16.52
CA GLY A 121 32.41 8.14 -17.21
C GLY A 121 31.97 6.96 -16.34
N ALA A 122 31.43 7.20 -15.14
CA ALA A 122 30.72 6.20 -14.36
C ALA A 122 29.21 6.15 -14.72
N ASP A 123 28.61 4.98 -14.54
CA ASP A 123 27.15 4.82 -14.65
C ASP A 123 26.46 5.35 -13.37
N VAL A 124 25.24 5.87 -13.52
CA VAL A 124 24.38 6.27 -12.39
C VAL A 124 23.82 5.01 -11.74
N GLN A 125 23.90 4.96 -10.42
CA GLN A 125 23.47 3.83 -9.61
C GLN A 125 21.97 3.96 -9.29
N SER A 126 21.21 2.93 -9.66
CA SER A 126 19.93 2.64 -9.01
C SER A 126 20.22 1.80 -7.76
N VAL A 127 19.86 2.34 -6.59
CA VAL A 127 20.07 1.71 -5.27
C VAL A 127 18.83 1.96 -4.44
N THR A 128 18.31 0.92 -3.83
CA THR A 128 17.13 0.97 -2.95
C THR A 128 17.55 0.83 -1.49
N LEU A 129 17.31 1.87 -0.70
CA LEU A 129 17.40 1.81 0.76
C LEU A 129 16.01 1.50 1.34
N THR A 130 15.77 0.25 1.69
CA THR A 130 14.54 -0.19 2.36
C THR A 130 14.69 -0.01 3.87
N ILE A 131 13.64 0.48 4.53
CA ILE A 131 13.61 0.68 5.98
C ILE A 131 12.31 0.07 6.50
N GLU A 132 12.44 -0.96 7.34
CA GLU A 132 11.29 -1.67 7.93
C GLU A 132 10.56 -0.78 8.97
N ALA A 133 9.28 -1.08 9.22
CA ALA A 133 8.47 -0.35 10.18
C ALA A 133 9.05 -0.44 11.61
N GLY A 134 8.96 0.66 12.37
CA GLY A 134 9.49 0.75 13.74
C GLY A 134 11.01 0.87 13.85
N VAL A 135 11.74 1.13 12.74
CA VAL A 135 13.18 1.39 12.76
C VAL A 135 13.49 2.82 13.19
N GLU A 136 14.48 2.96 14.07
CA GLU A 136 15.06 4.25 14.48
C GLU A 136 16.43 4.47 13.81
N VAL A 137 16.63 5.65 13.22
CA VAL A 137 17.87 6.06 12.54
C VAL A 137 18.36 7.38 13.13
N PHE A 138 19.46 7.33 13.88
CA PHE A 138 20.01 8.47 14.58
C PHE A 138 21.06 9.21 13.76
N GLY A 139 20.96 10.54 13.69
CA GLY A 139 22.03 11.43 13.28
C GLY A 139 22.91 11.81 14.47
N LYS A 140 24.23 11.57 14.40
CA LYS A 140 25.14 11.84 15.51
C LYS A 140 25.14 13.33 15.87
N SER A 141 24.68 13.68 17.07
CA SER A 141 24.46 15.07 17.49
C SER A 141 25.75 15.90 17.47
N GLY A 142 25.68 17.08 16.87
CA GLY A 142 26.81 18.00 16.69
C GLY A 142 27.78 17.59 15.56
N THR A 143 27.28 16.88 14.54
CA THR A 143 28.04 16.47 13.34
C THR A 143 27.25 16.76 12.06
N PHE A 144 27.89 16.57 10.91
CA PHE A 144 27.25 16.71 9.60
C PHE A 144 26.44 15.45 9.19
N ALA A 145 25.95 14.66 10.15
CA ALA A 145 25.11 13.51 9.87
C ALA A 145 23.82 13.91 9.14
N ASN A 146 23.62 13.40 7.93
CA ASN A 146 22.41 13.58 7.12
C ASN A 146 22.28 12.41 6.13
N LEU A 147 21.04 12.08 5.73
CA LEU A 147 20.77 11.04 4.74
C LEU A 147 20.48 11.70 3.39
N LEU A 148 21.32 11.40 2.39
CA LEU A 148 21.17 11.89 1.02
C LEU A 148 20.76 10.75 0.09
N VAL A 149 19.55 10.80 -0.44
CA VAL A 149 19.06 9.91 -1.52
C VAL A 149 19.30 10.59 -2.86
N THR A 150 20.17 10.01 -3.69
CA THR A 150 20.59 10.62 -4.96
C THR A 150 19.72 10.19 -6.14
N ARG A 151 19.74 10.97 -7.24
CA ARG A 151 18.92 10.72 -8.44
C ARG A 151 19.08 9.30 -8.97
N GLY A 152 17.97 8.64 -9.26
CA GLY A 152 17.93 7.24 -9.71
C GLY A 152 17.99 6.20 -8.59
N SER A 153 18.42 6.59 -7.38
CA SER A 153 18.28 5.78 -6.17
C SER A 153 16.98 6.11 -5.42
N LYS A 154 16.54 5.21 -4.55
CA LYS A 154 15.23 5.23 -3.89
C LYS A 154 15.36 4.97 -2.39
N ILE A 155 14.43 5.53 -1.62
CA ILE A 155 14.19 5.17 -0.21
C ILE A 155 12.80 4.56 -0.08
N LEU A 156 12.69 3.41 0.58
CA LEU A 156 11.41 2.74 0.86
C LEU A 156 11.24 2.67 2.38
N ALA A 157 10.83 3.80 2.96
CA ALA A 157 10.55 3.93 4.39
C ALA A 157 9.04 3.85 4.61
N ALA A 158 8.53 2.62 4.78
CA ALA A 158 7.10 2.34 4.94
C ALA A 158 6.78 1.86 6.37
N GLY A 159 6.65 2.82 7.30
CA GLY A 159 6.18 2.57 8.65
C GLY A 159 4.67 2.33 8.73
N THR A 160 4.17 2.13 9.94
CA THR A 160 2.72 2.05 10.25
C THR A 160 2.36 3.00 11.38
N ALA A 161 1.06 3.18 11.65
CA ALA A 161 0.60 4.05 12.74
C ALA A 161 1.08 3.59 14.14
N ASP A 162 1.25 2.28 14.33
CA ASP A 162 1.74 1.68 15.59
C ASP A 162 3.27 1.48 15.60
N ALA A 163 3.92 1.56 14.45
CA ALA A 163 5.36 1.39 14.26
C ALA A 163 5.91 2.39 13.21
N PRO A 164 5.92 3.70 13.52
CA PRO A 164 6.51 4.71 12.63
C PRO A 164 8.03 4.53 12.51
N ILE A 165 8.59 5.04 11.43
CA ILE A 165 10.04 5.12 11.22
C ILE A 165 10.52 6.48 11.72
N ILE A 166 11.56 6.52 12.56
CA ILE A 166 11.98 7.74 13.25
C ILE A 166 13.43 8.10 12.88
N PHE A 167 13.62 9.29 12.32
CA PHE A 167 14.91 9.94 12.13
C PHE A 167 15.10 11.04 13.19
N SER A 168 16.15 11.00 14.00
CA SER A 168 16.30 11.88 15.19
C SER A 168 17.76 12.09 15.63
N SER A 169 17.99 12.90 16.67
CA SER A 169 19.29 13.05 17.36
C SER A 169 19.71 11.74 18.06
N ASP A 170 20.99 11.53 18.39
CA ASP A 170 21.44 10.35 19.18
C ASP A 170 21.44 10.58 20.71
N ASP A 171 20.49 11.35 21.23
CA ASP A 171 20.29 11.57 22.67
C ASP A 171 18.86 11.24 23.17
N GLU A 172 18.49 11.64 24.41
CA GLU A 172 17.25 11.20 25.07
C GLU A 172 16.14 12.27 25.00
N GLY A 173 15.46 12.41 23.86
CA GLY A 173 14.34 13.35 23.75
C GLY A 173 13.74 13.49 22.37
N TYR A 174 12.97 14.58 22.22
CA TYR A 174 12.60 15.25 20.96
C TYR A 174 12.47 16.76 21.25
N ASP A 175 13.33 17.32 22.11
CA ASP A 175 13.29 18.72 22.57
C ASP A 175 14.54 19.56 22.24
N GLY A 176 15.46 18.99 21.45
CA GLY A 176 16.55 19.68 20.79
C GLY A 176 16.15 20.40 19.49
N SER A 177 17.15 20.92 18.77
CA SER A 177 16.99 21.48 17.41
C SER A 177 18.36 21.74 16.78
N GLY A 178 18.56 21.38 15.51
CA GLY A 178 19.79 21.64 14.77
C GLY A 178 20.94 20.72 15.18
N GLU A 179 20.60 19.50 15.62
CA GLU A 179 21.54 18.58 16.24
C GLU A 179 22.21 17.68 15.20
N TRP A 180 21.46 17.33 14.16
CA TRP A 180 21.93 16.68 12.92
C TRP A 180 21.34 17.43 11.71
N GLY A 181 21.69 17.03 10.49
CA GLY A 181 21.29 17.74 9.27
C GLY A 181 19.80 17.62 8.98
N GLY A 182 19.35 16.42 8.58
CA GLY A 182 18.01 16.16 8.06
C GLY A 182 18.04 15.12 6.92
N LEU A 183 16.94 15.02 6.17
CA LEU A 183 16.82 14.20 4.97
C LEU A 183 16.96 15.07 3.71
N ILE A 184 17.72 14.61 2.71
CA ILE A 184 17.85 15.26 1.40
C ILE A 184 17.51 14.24 0.32
N ILE A 185 16.56 14.56 -0.56
CA ILE A 185 16.13 13.67 -1.66
C ILE A 185 16.27 14.43 -2.98
N HIS A 186 17.01 13.84 -3.92
CA HIS A 186 17.19 14.38 -5.28
C HIS A 186 16.42 13.54 -6.30
N GLY A 187 15.52 14.16 -7.05
CA GLY A 187 14.78 13.53 -8.15
C GLY A 187 15.14 14.05 -9.54
N TYR A 188 14.51 13.46 -10.55
CA TYR A 188 14.59 13.85 -11.96
C TYR A 188 13.42 14.73 -12.44
N ALA A 189 12.62 15.31 -11.54
CA ALA A 189 11.49 16.17 -11.92
C ALA A 189 11.92 17.62 -12.28
N PRO A 190 11.05 18.39 -12.94
CA PRO A 190 11.39 19.73 -13.46
C PRO A 190 11.76 20.74 -12.38
N HIS A 191 12.86 21.47 -12.59
CA HIS A 191 13.27 22.65 -11.83
C HIS A 191 13.16 23.91 -12.70
N ASN A 192 12.84 25.09 -12.14
CA ASN A 192 12.65 26.29 -12.96
C ASN A 192 13.97 26.83 -13.56
N GLU A 193 15.10 26.53 -12.91
CA GLU A 193 16.48 26.77 -13.38
C GLU A 193 16.86 25.90 -14.59
N CYS A 194 16.21 24.75 -14.79
CA CYS A 194 16.52 23.84 -15.90
C CYS A 194 16.31 24.54 -17.25
N VAL A 195 17.23 24.30 -18.20
CA VAL A 195 17.14 24.89 -19.54
C VAL A 195 15.96 24.26 -20.29
N GLU A 196 15.01 25.07 -20.76
CA GLU A 196 13.87 24.60 -21.56
C GLU A 196 14.36 23.81 -22.80
N GLY A 197 14.06 22.50 -22.84
CA GLY A 197 14.53 21.60 -23.89
C GLY A 197 16.03 21.25 -23.83
N GLY A 198 16.66 21.36 -22.66
CA GLY A 198 18.01 20.86 -22.39
C GLY A 198 18.11 19.34 -22.46
N SER A 199 19.33 18.83 -22.68
CA SER A 199 19.61 17.38 -22.70
C SER A 199 19.80 16.77 -21.31
N TYR A 200 20.13 17.59 -20.32
CA TYR A 200 20.12 17.24 -18.89
C TYR A 200 19.75 18.46 -18.05
N CYS A 201 19.56 18.24 -16.75
CA CYS A 201 19.54 19.31 -15.76
C CYS A 201 20.47 18.91 -14.61
N ASP A 202 21.29 19.84 -14.13
CA ASP A 202 22.20 19.66 -13.00
C ASP A 202 22.16 20.96 -12.20
N ILE A 203 21.26 21.03 -11.22
CA ILE A 203 21.15 22.18 -10.31
C ILE A 203 22.04 21.91 -9.10
N ASP A 204 22.85 22.90 -8.70
CA ASP A 204 23.75 22.82 -7.55
C ASP A 204 22.92 22.95 -6.27
N ALA A 205 22.68 21.82 -5.59
CA ALA A 205 21.69 21.72 -4.52
C ALA A 205 22.26 22.08 -3.14
N GLU A 206 21.39 22.63 -2.29
CA GLU A 206 21.65 23.06 -0.91
C GLU A 206 22.29 21.96 -0.02
N GLY A 207 22.87 22.38 1.11
CA GLY A 207 23.51 21.47 2.07
C GLY A 207 24.78 20.75 1.57
N GLU A 208 25.52 21.33 0.62
CA GLU A 208 26.63 20.66 -0.11
C GLU A 208 26.24 19.28 -0.69
N SER A 209 24.98 19.09 -1.12
CA SER A 209 24.47 17.76 -1.49
C SER A 209 24.84 17.30 -2.91
N GLY A 210 25.13 18.22 -3.83
CA GLY A 210 25.58 17.91 -5.21
C GLY A 210 24.54 18.28 -6.27
N PHE A 211 24.52 17.60 -7.42
CA PHE A 211 23.66 17.97 -8.54
C PHE A 211 22.31 17.25 -8.54
N ALA A 212 21.22 18.00 -8.72
CA ALA A 212 19.84 17.50 -8.68
C ALA A 212 18.97 18.00 -9.85
N GLY A 213 17.72 17.51 -9.92
CA GLY A 213 16.70 17.91 -10.89
C GLY A 213 16.76 17.18 -12.23
N GLY A 214 15.72 17.38 -13.04
CA GLY A 214 15.60 16.81 -14.39
C GLY A 214 14.42 17.34 -15.20
N TYR A 215 13.76 16.45 -15.95
CA TYR A 215 12.59 16.76 -16.80
C TYR A 215 11.46 15.72 -16.74
N ASN A 216 11.52 14.72 -15.84
CA ASN A 216 10.49 13.71 -15.65
C ASN A 216 9.58 14.05 -14.45
N PRO A 217 8.43 14.72 -14.63
CA PRO A 217 7.53 15.02 -13.51
C PRO A 217 6.79 13.80 -12.95
N ALA A 218 6.91 12.62 -13.58
CA ALA A 218 6.40 11.34 -13.06
C ALA A 218 7.48 10.52 -12.32
N ASP A 219 8.68 11.09 -12.10
CA ASP A 219 9.78 10.44 -11.39
C ASP A 219 9.41 9.96 -9.98
N SER A 220 10.06 8.89 -9.52
CA SER A 220 9.88 8.32 -8.18
C SER A 220 11.22 8.12 -7.47
N SER A 221 11.38 8.81 -6.34
CA SER A 221 12.47 8.59 -5.38
C SER A 221 12.10 7.59 -4.27
N GLY A 222 10.96 6.88 -4.43
CA GLY A 222 10.47 5.86 -3.49
C GLY A 222 9.28 6.33 -2.63
N VAL A 223 9.27 5.91 -1.35
CA VAL A 223 8.14 6.02 -0.42
C VAL A 223 8.62 6.54 0.95
N LEU A 224 7.95 7.56 1.47
CA LEU A 224 8.02 7.98 2.87
C LEU A 224 6.62 7.90 3.47
N ARG A 225 6.37 6.86 4.29
CA ARG A 225 5.09 6.64 4.98
C ARG A 225 5.24 6.40 6.48
N TYR A 226 4.46 7.09 7.30
CA TYR A 226 4.57 7.08 8.77
C TYR A 226 6.01 7.37 9.22
N VAL A 227 6.58 8.44 8.66
CA VAL A 227 7.96 8.87 8.90
C VAL A 227 7.95 10.10 9.81
N VAL A 228 8.69 10.04 10.89
CA VAL A 228 8.96 11.16 11.80
C VAL A 228 10.39 11.61 11.59
N VAL A 229 10.60 12.91 11.35
CA VAL A 229 11.93 13.54 11.34
C VAL A 229 11.99 14.58 12.45
N ALA A 230 12.92 14.42 13.38
CA ALA A 230 13.05 15.27 14.56
C ALA A 230 14.43 15.93 14.63
N GLU A 231 14.50 17.18 15.10
CA GLU A 231 15.72 17.84 15.61
C GLU A 231 16.84 18.08 14.57
N GLY A 232 16.52 18.02 13.28
CA GLY A 232 17.39 18.47 12.18
C GLY A 232 17.66 19.98 12.21
N GLY A 233 18.34 20.53 11.20
CA GLY A 233 18.69 21.97 11.13
C GLY A 233 20.15 22.33 11.38
N TYR A 234 21.10 21.39 11.28
CA TYR A 234 22.49 21.64 11.68
C TYR A 234 23.23 22.69 10.81
N GLU A 235 23.64 23.81 11.44
CA GLU A 235 24.47 24.88 10.85
C GLU A 235 25.89 24.36 10.55
N PHE A 236 26.08 23.79 9.35
CA PHE A 236 27.37 23.24 8.94
C PHE A 236 28.38 24.31 8.52
N SER A 237 27.90 25.47 8.08
CA SER A 237 28.69 26.70 7.96
C SER A 237 27.81 27.93 8.15
N THR A 238 28.38 29.11 8.42
CA THR A 238 27.59 30.23 8.98
C THR A 238 26.44 30.71 8.09
N GLY A 239 25.19 30.52 8.54
CA GLY A 239 23.99 30.80 7.75
C GLY A 239 23.84 29.87 6.54
N ASN A 240 24.14 28.59 6.74
CA ASN A 240 23.96 27.45 5.84
C ASN A 240 23.61 26.26 6.78
N GLU A 241 22.31 26.11 7.00
CA GLU A 241 21.69 25.06 7.79
C GLU A 241 21.17 23.95 6.83
N ILE A 242 20.37 22.98 7.30
CA ILE A 242 19.74 21.94 6.45
C ILE A 242 18.30 21.73 6.94
N ASN A 243 17.33 21.68 6.03
CA ASN A 243 15.93 21.49 6.40
C ASN A 243 15.66 20.07 6.90
N GLY A 244 14.57 19.88 7.66
CA GLY A 244 14.19 18.56 8.14
C GLY A 244 14.02 17.57 6.99
N ILE A 245 13.36 18.02 5.92
CA ILE A 245 13.34 17.34 4.62
C ILE A 245 13.54 18.35 3.48
N SER A 246 14.66 18.26 2.75
CA SER A 246 14.93 18.99 1.51
C SER A 246 14.58 18.14 0.29
N LEU A 247 13.60 18.58 -0.51
CA LEU A 247 13.11 17.87 -1.69
C LEU A 247 13.50 18.60 -2.98
N VAL A 248 14.58 18.13 -3.63
CA VAL A 248 15.17 18.82 -4.80
C VAL A 248 14.77 18.12 -6.09
N GLY A 249 13.83 18.71 -6.82
CA GLY A 249 13.33 18.15 -8.08
C GLY A 249 12.68 16.77 -7.95
N VAL A 250 11.97 16.50 -6.86
CA VAL A 250 11.32 15.20 -6.61
C VAL A 250 9.99 15.10 -7.41
N GLY A 251 9.73 13.93 -8.01
CA GLY A 251 8.60 13.71 -8.92
C GLY A 251 7.34 13.12 -8.27
N ARG A 252 6.22 13.13 -9.00
CA ARG A 252 4.90 12.72 -8.46
C ARG A 252 4.72 11.22 -8.27
N GLY A 253 5.63 10.39 -8.81
CA GLY A 253 5.68 8.96 -8.54
C GLY A 253 6.33 8.65 -7.19
N THR A 254 6.91 9.65 -6.51
CA THR A 254 7.38 9.52 -5.12
C THR A 254 6.18 9.64 -4.20
N GLU A 255 5.96 8.66 -3.34
CA GLU A 255 4.89 8.72 -2.35
C GLU A 255 5.39 9.41 -1.07
N MET A 256 4.61 10.39 -0.59
CA MET A 256 4.74 10.90 0.76
C MET A 256 3.35 10.94 1.43
N ASP A 257 3.20 10.20 2.52
CA ASP A 257 1.98 10.19 3.32
C ASP A 257 2.30 9.97 4.80
N TYR A 258 1.51 10.54 5.72
CA TYR A 258 1.79 10.51 7.16
C TYR A 258 3.25 10.88 7.50
N VAL A 259 3.68 12.08 7.10
CA VAL A 259 5.04 12.58 7.38
C VAL A 259 4.99 13.67 8.46
N GLN A 260 5.78 13.52 9.53
CA GLN A 260 5.99 14.55 10.55
C GLN A 260 7.39 15.14 10.46
N VAL A 261 7.50 16.46 10.61
CA VAL A 261 8.75 17.12 11.00
C VAL A 261 8.56 17.88 12.33
N HIS A 262 9.50 17.69 13.25
CA HIS A 262 9.47 18.25 14.60
C HIS A 262 10.77 18.97 14.97
N GLY A 263 10.66 20.19 15.51
CA GLY A 263 11.77 20.86 16.18
C GLY A 263 12.98 21.19 15.29
N ASN A 264 12.81 21.28 13.96
CA ASN A 264 13.92 21.61 13.07
C ASN A 264 14.50 23.00 13.42
N SER A 265 15.82 23.19 13.39
CA SER A 265 16.43 24.52 13.64
C SER A 265 16.28 25.49 12.46
N ASP A 266 16.10 24.93 11.27
CA ASP A 266 15.76 25.62 10.03
C ASP A 266 14.36 25.17 9.59
N ASP A 267 14.07 25.07 8.30
CA ASP A 267 12.72 24.76 7.84
C ASP A 267 12.31 23.31 8.08
N GLY A 268 11.01 23.08 8.24
CA GLY A 268 10.45 21.74 8.40
C GLY A 268 10.61 20.91 7.13
N ILE A 269 10.08 21.42 6.02
CA ILE A 269 10.18 20.82 4.69
C ILE A 269 10.32 21.94 3.66
N GLU A 270 11.22 21.77 2.69
CA GLU A 270 11.35 22.69 1.56
C GLU A 270 11.30 21.94 0.23
N PHE A 271 10.49 22.47 -0.71
CA PHE A 271 10.36 21.94 -2.06
C PHE A 271 11.09 22.85 -3.06
N TYR A 272 12.26 22.41 -3.55
CA TYR A 272 12.99 23.09 -4.63
C TYR A 272 12.54 22.51 -5.98
N GLY A 273 11.64 23.22 -6.65
CA GLY A 273 11.02 22.73 -7.89
C GLY A 273 10.26 21.42 -7.68
N GLY A 274 10.19 20.58 -8.72
CA GLY A 274 9.55 19.27 -8.65
C GLY A 274 8.02 19.29 -8.65
N THR A 275 7.44 18.09 -8.56
CA THR A 275 5.98 17.86 -8.56
C THR A 275 5.56 16.69 -7.66
N VAL A 276 6.34 16.35 -6.65
CA VAL A 276 5.98 15.41 -5.59
C VAL A 276 4.72 15.86 -4.84
N ASN A 277 3.94 14.93 -4.30
CA ASN A 277 2.73 15.22 -3.55
C ASN A 277 2.86 14.70 -2.10
N LEU A 278 2.14 15.32 -1.16
CA LEU A 278 2.07 14.90 0.26
C LEU A 278 0.61 14.78 0.71
N LYS A 279 0.19 13.61 1.19
CA LYS A 279 -1.23 13.32 1.49
C LYS A 279 -1.64 13.65 2.92
N HIS A 280 -0.79 13.40 3.92
CA HIS A 280 -0.94 13.87 5.30
C HIS A 280 0.41 14.40 5.83
N GLY A 281 0.43 15.60 6.40
CA GLY A 281 1.68 16.26 6.81
C GLY A 281 1.56 17.01 8.15
N VAL A 282 2.54 16.84 9.04
CA VAL A 282 2.54 17.41 10.40
C VAL A 282 3.82 18.19 10.66
N PHE A 283 3.73 19.51 10.72
CA PHE A 283 4.88 20.39 10.91
C PHE A 283 4.75 21.13 12.24
N THR A 284 5.69 20.90 13.15
CA THR A 284 5.50 21.17 14.58
C THR A 284 6.77 21.72 15.23
N ASN A 285 6.70 22.89 15.85
CA ASN A 285 7.81 23.53 16.58
C ASN A 285 9.09 23.80 15.75
N ASN A 286 9.03 23.80 14.41
CA ASN A 286 10.16 24.21 13.57
C ASN A 286 10.53 25.69 13.83
N ASN A 287 11.82 26.03 13.68
CA ASN A 287 12.37 27.27 14.24
C ASN A 287 12.52 28.42 13.24
N ASP A 288 12.79 28.19 11.96
CA ASP A 288 12.30 29.08 10.87
C ASP A 288 11.01 28.47 10.30
N ASP A 289 10.84 28.24 9.00
CA ASP A 289 9.52 28.04 8.39
C ASP A 289 9.03 26.59 8.41
N SER A 290 7.74 26.39 8.72
CA SER A 290 7.22 25.01 8.82
C SER A 290 7.13 24.28 7.47
N VAL A 291 6.91 25.03 6.38
CA VAL A 291 6.84 24.57 4.99
C VAL A 291 7.30 25.73 4.08
N ASP A 292 8.40 25.60 3.35
CA ASP A 292 8.76 26.53 2.24
C ASP A 292 8.65 25.80 0.89
N TRP A 293 8.49 26.57 -0.19
CA TRP A 293 8.71 26.11 -1.55
C TRP A 293 9.32 27.21 -2.42
N ASP A 294 10.28 26.83 -3.26
CA ASP A 294 10.88 27.72 -4.23
C ASP A 294 11.08 26.98 -5.59
N GLU A 295 11.71 27.67 -6.53
CA GLU A 295 12.33 27.15 -7.74
C GLU A 295 11.40 26.34 -8.67
N GLY A 296 10.09 26.57 -8.58
CA GLY A 296 9.07 26.10 -9.50
C GLY A 296 8.13 24.99 -8.99
N TYR A 297 8.08 24.71 -7.69
CA TYR A 297 7.28 23.60 -7.15
C TYR A 297 5.80 23.63 -7.57
N GLN A 298 5.31 22.50 -8.10
CA GLN A 298 3.97 22.37 -8.69
C GLN A 298 3.24 21.09 -8.23
N GLY A 299 3.53 20.61 -7.02
CA GLY A 299 2.87 19.44 -6.43
C GLY A 299 1.50 19.72 -5.79
N ASN A 300 0.98 18.71 -5.12
CA ASN A 300 -0.31 18.75 -4.40
C ASN A 300 -0.12 18.32 -2.93
N LEU A 301 -0.60 19.15 -2.01
CA LEU A 301 -0.54 18.92 -0.57
C LEU A 301 -1.97 18.78 -0.02
N GLN A 302 -2.23 17.77 0.81
CA GLN A 302 -3.49 17.60 1.51
C GLN A 302 -3.28 17.32 3.01
N TYR A 303 -4.32 17.53 3.82
CA TYR A 303 -4.34 17.24 5.26
C TYR A 303 -3.08 17.71 6.00
N ILE A 304 -2.77 19.00 5.87
CA ILE A 304 -1.56 19.60 6.44
C ILE A 304 -1.87 20.30 7.76
N ILE A 305 -1.27 19.82 8.85
CA ILE A 305 -1.25 20.50 10.16
C ILE A 305 0.07 21.25 10.30
N VAL A 306 -0.02 22.56 10.50
CA VAL A 306 1.12 23.39 10.92
C VAL A 306 0.86 23.95 12.31
N LYS A 307 1.77 23.69 13.24
CA LYS A 307 1.83 24.29 14.57
C LYS A 307 3.19 24.95 14.72
N GLN A 308 3.27 26.19 14.23
CA GLN A 308 4.52 26.93 14.10
C GLN A 308 5.12 27.24 15.47
N GLY A 309 6.42 26.98 15.62
CA GLY A 309 7.17 27.27 16.83
C GLY A 309 7.30 28.78 17.06
N ALA A 310 7.42 29.20 18.33
CA ALA A 310 7.47 30.63 18.66
C ALA A 310 8.73 31.36 18.15
N ALA A 311 9.76 30.63 17.70
CA ALA A 311 11.14 31.11 17.56
C ALA A 311 11.32 32.17 16.47
N LYS A 312 11.34 31.78 15.19
CA LYS A 312 11.40 32.63 14.00
C LYS A 312 10.33 32.11 12.99
N GLY A 313 10.54 32.33 11.68
CA GLY A 313 9.74 31.82 10.57
C GLY A 313 8.27 32.20 10.53
N GLU A 314 7.62 31.87 9.43
CA GLU A 314 6.18 31.79 9.22
C GLU A 314 5.67 30.32 9.23
N ALA A 315 4.37 30.12 9.07
CA ALA A 315 3.79 28.77 8.95
C ALA A 315 3.88 28.22 7.51
N PHE A 316 3.99 29.13 6.54
CA PHE A 316 4.33 28.85 5.15
C PHE A 316 5.13 30.04 4.62
N GLU A 317 6.36 29.77 4.20
CA GLU A 317 7.14 30.62 3.30
C GLU A 317 6.96 30.10 1.87
N MET A 318 7.01 31.01 0.89
CA MET A 318 6.55 30.69 -0.46
C MET A 318 7.25 31.61 -1.47
N ASP A 319 8.23 31.11 -2.22
CA ASP A 319 9.03 31.88 -3.17
C ASP A 319 9.01 31.36 -4.64
N THR A 320 9.58 32.12 -5.58
CA THR A 320 9.93 31.66 -6.95
C THR A 320 11.12 32.46 -7.52
N GLU A 321 12.29 32.28 -6.89
CA GLU A 321 13.60 32.69 -7.42
C GLU A 321 14.07 31.73 -8.52
N GLY A 322 15.36 31.38 -8.53
CA GLY A 322 16.04 30.73 -9.65
C GLY A 322 15.91 31.53 -10.95
N SER A 323 15.31 30.90 -11.96
CA SER A 323 15.11 31.47 -13.28
C SER A 323 13.98 32.51 -13.30
N SER A 324 14.37 33.78 -13.50
CA SER A 324 13.44 34.90 -13.77
C SER A 324 12.55 34.74 -15.02
N SER A 325 12.78 33.69 -15.84
CA SER A 325 11.92 33.28 -16.96
C SER A 325 11.37 31.85 -16.83
N GLY A 326 11.73 31.13 -15.75
CA GLY A 326 11.21 29.81 -15.42
C GLY A 326 9.76 29.86 -14.95
N PHE A 327 9.15 28.68 -14.82
CA PHE A 327 7.78 28.53 -14.32
C PHE A 327 7.67 28.92 -12.84
N LEU A 328 6.42 29.10 -12.40
CA LEU A 328 6.08 29.53 -11.05
C LEU A 328 6.11 28.35 -10.08
N SER A 329 6.51 28.61 -8.83
CA SER A 329 6.06 27.77 -7.72
C SER A 329 4.60 28.14 -7.44
N LYS A 330 3.71 27.16 -7.57
CA LYS A 330 2.25 27.37 -7.51
C LYS A 330 1.46 26.11 -7.11
N PRO A 331 1.86 25.39 -6.04
CA PRO A 331 1.21 24.15 -5.64
C PRO A 331 -0.27 24.33 -5.31
N THR A 332 -1.02 23.22 -5.33
CA THR A 332 -2.38 23.17 -4.79
C THR A 332 -2.36 22.57 -3.39
N LEU A 333 -3.00 23.25 -2.44
CA LEU A 333 -3.17 22.80 -1.07
C LEU A 333 -4.65 22.65 -0.76
N SER A 334 -5.04 21.54 -0.13
CA SER A 334 -6.38 21.35 0.43
C SER A 334 -6.33 20.90 1.88
N ASN A 335 -7.36 21.23 2.66
CA ASN A 335 -7.54 20.72 4.02
C ASN A 335 -6.33 21.02 4.91
N VAL A 336 -6.13 22.30 5.23
CA VAL A 336 -4.96 22.78 5.96
C VAL A 336 -5.39 23.42 7.28
N THR A 337 -4.77 23.08 8.40
CA THR A 337 -4.97 23.72 9.72
C THR A 337 -3.66 24.34 10.20
N VAL A 338 -3.64 25.65 10.37
CA VAL A 338 -2.49 26.41 10.86
C VAL A 338 -2.78 27.03 12.23
N VAL A 339 -1.89 26.76 13.19
CA VAL A 339 -1.78 27.45 14.47
C VAL A 339 -0.41 28.14 14.53
N VAL A 340 -0.38 29.48 14.66
CA VAL A 340 0.88 30.24 14.72
C VAL A 340 1.13 30.82 16.10
N GLU A 341 2.31 30.55 16.66
CA GLU A 341 2.88 31.28 17.80
C GLU A 341 4.09 32.10 17.35
N LYS A 342 4.30 33.30 17.91
CA LYS A 342 5.54 34.08 17.68
C LYS A 342 5.95 34.84 18.95
N VAL A 343 7.24 34.80 19.29
CA VAL A 343 7.85 35.69 20.30
C VAL A 343 7.72 37.17 19.90
N ALA A 344 8.01 38.08 20.83
CA ALA A 344 7.90 39.53 20.61
C ALA A 344 8.78 40.05 19.44
N ASP A 345 8.33 41.17 18.85
CA ASP A 345 8.99 41.90 17.74
C ASP A 345 9.21 41.08 16.44
N ARG A 346 8.37 40.04 16.21
CA ARG A 346 8.30 39.27 14.95
C ARG A 346 7.31 39.88 13.95
N ALA A 347 7.21 39.26 12.76
CA ALA A 347 6.21 39.62 11.74
C ALA A 347 4.78 39.41 12.26
N ASP A 348 3.84 40.26 11.83
CA ASP A 348 2.43 40.23 12.27
C ASP A 348 1.51 39.43 11.31
N TYR A 349 2.11 38.50 10.56
CA TYR A 349 1.42 37.60 9.62
C TYR A 349 1.78 36.12 9.81
N SER A 350 0.92 35.23 9.31
CA SER A 350 1.05 33.77 9.47
C SER A 350 1.69 33.08 8.27
N LEU A 351 1.43 33.56 7.04
CA LEU A 351 1.94 33.00 5.78
C LEU A 351 2.55 34.13 4.92
N ASN A 352 3.58 33.85 4.13
CA ASN A 352 4.34 34.85 3.37
C ASN A 352 4.56 34.46 1.90
N PHE A 353 3.79 35.04 0.96
CA PHE A 353 4.10 34.92 -0.47
C PHE A 353 5.11 35.99 -0.86
N LYS A 354 6.36 35.59 -1.13
CA LYS A 354 7.43 36.45 -1.64
C LYS A 354 7.74 36.13 -3.10
N LYS A 355 8.81 36.74 -3.62
CA LYS A 355 9.21 36.97 -5.03
C LYS A 355 8.62 36.03 -6.10
N ARG A 356 7.39 36.40 -6.52
CA ARG A 356 6.62 35.82 -7.67
C ARG A 356 5.96 34.47 -7.37
N SER A 357 6.03 33.96 -6.15
CA SER A 357 5.30 32.75 -5.76
C SER A 357 3.78 32.90 -5.85
N ALA A 358 3.12 31.76 -6.06
CA ALA A 358 1.68 31.60 -6.19
C ALA A 358 1.20 30.37 -5.41
N GLY A 359 -0.08 30.01 -5.54
CA GLY A 359 -0.62 28.84 -4.87
C GLY A 359 -2.15 28.83 -4.83
N PHE A 360 -2.71 27.62 -4.80
CA PHE A 360 -4.15 27.39 -4.76
C PHE A 360 -4.50 26.77 -3.41
N PHE A 361 -4.93 27.58 -2.46
CA PHE A 361 -5.32 27.12 -1.12
C PHE A 361 -6.82 26.86 -1.06
N HIS A 362 -7.19 25.68 -0.58
CA HIS A 362 -8.57 25.23 -0.42
C HIS A 362 -8.78 24.70 1.01
N ASN A 363 -9.99 24.89 1.54
CA ASN A 363 -10.42 24.26 2.80
C ASN A 363 -9.44 24.53 3.96
N THR A 364 -8.99 25.78 4.12
CA THR A 364 -7.91 26.18 5.05
C THR A 364 -8.42 26.88 6.31
N VAL A 365 -7.85 26.56 7.48
CA VAL A 365 -8.03 27.26 8.76
C VAL A 365 -6.71 27.92 9.16
N VAL A 366 -6.73 29.21 9.52
CA VAL A 366 -5.56 29.88 10.13
C VAL A 366 -5.98 30.58 11.42
N THR A 367 -5.31 30.22 12.52
CA THR A 367 -5.51 30.79 13.86
C THR A 367 -4.17 31.08 14.56
N VAL A 368 -4.21 31.90 15.62
CA VAL A 368 -3.05 32.26 16.44
C VAL A 368 -3.09 31.50 17.77
N SER A 369 -1.92 31.07 18.26
CA SER A 369 -1.75 30.56 19.63
C SER A 369 -2.17 31.62 20.67
N PRO A 370 -2.87 31.24 21.75
CA PRO A 370 -3.20 32.17 22.84
C PRO A 370 -1.97 32.71 23.58
N ASP A 371 -0.82 32.03 23.46
CA ASP A 371 0.44 32.37 24.14
C ASP A 371 1.40 33.21 23.27
N SER A 372 1.03 33.52 22.02
CA SER A 372 1.81 34.38 21.11
C SER A 372 2.06 35.77 21.68
N GLU A 373 3.34 36.14 21.86
CA GLU A 373 3.75 37.45 22.35
C GLU A 373 3.60 38.55 21.29
N THR A 374 3.84 38.23 20.01
CA THR A 374 3.52 39.12 18.91
C THR A 374 2.03 39.08 18.61
N ALA A 375 1.41 40.25 18.55
CA ALA A 375 0.01 40.40 18.17
C ALA A 375 -0.14 40.41 16.65
N LEU A 376 -0.30 39.21 16.05
CA LEU A 376 -0.59 39.07 14.62
C LEU A 376 -1.85 39.85 14.23
N THR A 377 -1.86 40.40 13.01
CA THR A 377 -2.98 41.19 12.46
C THR A 377 -3.48 40.68 11.11
N THR A 378 -2.66 39.90 10.40
CA THR A 378 -2.91 39.51 9.01
C THR A 378 -2.69 38.00 8.83
N CYS A 379 -3.47 37.33 7.98
CA CYS A 379 -3.24 35.90 7.73
C CYS A 379 -2.10 35.73 6.73
N VAL A 380 -2.22 36.38 5.57
CA VAL A 380 -1.34 36.23 4.42
C VAL A 380 -0.67 37.56 4.07
N ASN A 381 0.66 37.62 4.15
CA ASN A 381 1.43 38.66 3.48
C ASN A 381 1.67 38.26 2.02
N VAL A 382 1.54 39.22 1.11
CA VAL A 382 1.92 39.08 -0.31
C VAL A 382 2.88 40.21 -0.64
N ASP A 383 4.19 39.94 -0.61
CA ASP A 383 5.23 40.93 -0.90
C ASP A 383 5.71 40.87 -2.35
N GLY A 384 6.27 42.00 -2.82
CA GLY A 384 6.79 42.16 -4.17
C GLY A 384 5.70 42.28 -5.24
N SER A 385 5.97 43.05 -6.29
CA SER A 385 5.01 43.23 -7.40
C SER A 385 4.86 41.99 -8.30
N GLY A 386 5.56 40.90 -8.02
CA GLY A 386 5.42 39.61 -8.71
C GLY A 386 4.18 38.88 -8.21
N SER A 387 4.21 38.41 -6.97
CA SER A 387 3.15 37.63 -6.32
C SER A 387 1.83 38.41 -6.25
N GLN A 388 1.92 39.73 -6.01
CA GLN A 388 0.79 40.65 -6.06
C GLN A 388 0.10 40.74 -7.44
N ALA A 389 0.77 40.37 -8.54
CA ALA A 389 0.17 40.35 -9.88
C ALA A 389 -0.59 39.05 -10.17
N LEU A 390 -0.35 37.97 -9.41
CA LEU A 390 -0.95 36.65 -9.60
C LEU A 390 -2.28 36.46 -8.86
N VAL A 391 -2.64 37.43 -8.00
CA VAL A 391 -3.85 37.43 -7.15
C VAL A 391 -5.12 37.27 -7.97
N GLY A 392 -5.79 36.13 -7.81
CA GLY A 392 -7.02 35.76 -8.53
C GLY A 392 -6.80 35.09 -9.89
N GLU A 393 -5.55 34.82 -10.28
CA GLU A 393 -5.17 34.09 -11.50
C GLU A 393 -4.42 32.79 -11.15
N ALA A 394 -3.24 32.92 -10.52
CA ALA A 394 -2.43 31.79 -10.03
C ALA A 394 -2.25 31.78 -8.49
N LEU A 395 -2.68 32.84 -7.80
CA LEU A 395 -2.72 32.91 -6.34
C LEU A 395 -4.17 33.06 -5.88
N VAL A 396 -4.74 32.01 -5.29
CA VAL A 396 -6.18 31.86 -5.03
C VAL A 396 -6.43 31.23 -3.66
N LEU A 397 -7.33 31.81 -2.87
CA LEU A 397 -7.79 31.25 -1.58
C LEU A 397 -9.28 30.89 -1.67
N ASN A 398 -9.64 29.67 -1.27
CA ASN A 398 -10.99 29.11 -1.30
C ASN A 398 -11.36 28.47 0.05
N ASN A 399 -12.60 28.65 0.49
CA ASN A 399 -13.17 28.05 1.71
C ASN A 399 -12.23 28.20 2.92
N TRP A 400 -12.12 29.42 3.44
CA TRP A 400 -11.07 29.79 4.39
C TRP A 400 -11.64 30.29 5.72
N ILE A 401 -11.17 29.78 6.85
CA ILE A 401 -11.47 30.32 8.19
C ILE A 401 -10.35 31.26 8.65
N GLN A 402 -10.71 32.52 8.89
CA GLN A 402 -9.80 33.63 9.12
C GLN A 402 -9.80 34.05 10.60
N ASP A 403 -8.85 33.56 11.40
CA ASP A 403 -8.67 33.84 12.84
C ASP A 403 -7.24 34.31 13.20
N CYS A 404 -6.59 35.02 12.28
CA CYS A 404 -5.20 35.49 12.38
C CYS A 404 -5.01 36.76 13.24
N ALA A 405 -5.71 36.88 14.37
CA ALA A 405 -5.44 37.96 15.34
C ALA A 405 -5.78 37.59 16.79
N SER A 406 -4.85 37.92 17.69
CA SER A 406 -4.87 37.62 19.13
C SER A 406 -5.91 38.45 19.91
N GLY A 407 -7.20 38.20 19.68
CA GLY A 407 -8.30 38.87 20.36
C GLY A 407 -9.67 38.27 20.07
N SER A 408 -10.49 38.14 21.11
CA SER A 408 -11.86 37.61 21.02
C SER A 408 -12.73 38.49 20.12
N GLY A 409 -12.89 38.05 18.86
CA GLY A 409 -13.62 38.79 17.82
C GLY A 409 -12.77 39.75 16.96
N ASP A 410 -11.44 39.77 17.08
CA ASP A 410 -10.58 40.66 16.26
C ASP A 410 -10.37 40.12 14.83
N ARG A 411 -10.06 38.81 14.70
CA ARG A 411 -10.02 38.01 13.45
C ARG A 411 -8.92 38.38 12.44
N GLY A 412 -8.39 39.60 12.51
CA GLY A 412 -7.37 40.12 11.60
C GLY A 412 -7.92 40.48 10.21
N THR A 413 -7.02 40.65 9.27
CA THR A 413 -7.32 40.78 7.83
C THR A 413 -6.76 39.59 7.06
N LEU A 414 -7.52 39.06 6.10
CA LEU A 414 -7.08 37.95 5.24
C LEU A 414 -5.70 38.22 4.61
N ALA A 415 -5.49 39.41 4.04
CA ALA A 415 -4.22 39.76 3.44
C ALA A 415 -3.95 41.27 3.40
N ASN A 416 -2.68 41.61 3.15
CA ASN A 416 -2.22 42.97 2.84
C ASN A 416 -2.75 43.51 1.48
N VAL A 417 -3.25 42.63 0.60
CA VAL A 417 -3.77 42.93 -0.75
C VAL A 417 -5.27 42.65 -0.90
N ALA A 418 -5.87 43.26 -1.92
CA ALA A 418 -7.26 43.01 -2.32
C ALA A 418 -7.31 42.03 -3.51
N GLY A 419 -8.32 41.14 -3.52
CA GLY A 419 -8.58 40.19 -4.61
C GLY A 419 -8.72 38.75 -4.13
N LEU A 420 -7.98 38.36 -3.09
CA LEU A 420 -7.97 37.00 -2.53
C LEU A 420 -9.30 36.58 -1.90
N ASN A 421 -10.12 37.52 -1.40
CA ASN A 421 -11.46 37.22 -0.92
C ASN A 421 -12.45 37.16 -2.10
N ASN A 422 -12.70 35.95 -2.59
CA ASN A 422 -13.68 35.65 -3.64
C ASN A 422 -15.13 35.48 -3.14
N GLY A 423 -15.37 35.58 -1.82
CA GLY A 423 -16.67 35.37 -1.18
C GLY A 423 -16.78 34.09 -0.34
N THR A 424 -15.78 33.20 -0.35
CA THR A 424 -15.75 31.94 0.45
C THR A 424 -15.02 32.06 1.79
N ILE A 425 -14.63 33.28 2.20
CA ILE A 425 -13.79 33.54 3.38
C ILE A 425 -14.67 33.83 4.61
N ALA A 426 -14.54 33.03 5.66
CA ALA A 426 -15.26 33.14 6.92
C ALA A 426 -14.37 33.73 8.03
N ALA A 427 -14.55 35.03 8.32
CA ALA A 427 -13.93 35.69 9.48
C ALA A 427 -14.69 35.34 10.77
N VAL A 428 -14.43 34.14 11.30
CA VAL A 428 -15.08 33.54 12.48
C VAL A 428 -14.03 33.12 13.51
N ALA A 429 -14.41 32.37 14.54
CA ALA A 429 -13.43 31.67 15.37
C ALA A 429 -13.09 30.32 14.76
N ALA A 430 -11.82 29.93 14.78
CA ALA A 430 -11.41 28.59 14.32
C ALA A 430 -12.02 27.49 15.21
N GLN A 431 -12.12 27.75 16.51
CA GLN A 431 -12.70 26.84 17.51
C GLN A 431 -12.11 25.42 17.40
N LEU A 432 -10.78 25.32 17.30
CA LEU A 432 -10.11 24.02 17.32
C LEU A 432 -10.40 23.31 18.65
N ASP A 433 -10.67 22.02 18.57
CA ASP A 433 -10.71 21.10 19.70
C ASP A 433 -9.35 20.42 19.91
N ASP A 434 -9.29 19.49 20.87
CA ASP A 434 -8.06 18.75 21.20
C ASP A 434 -7.59 17.81 20.06
N ASN A 435 -8.46 17.55 19.07
CA ASN A 435 -8.18 16.78 17.84
C ASN A 435 -7.70 17.69 16.68
N PHE A 436 -7.56 19.00 16.90
CA PHE A 436 -7.26 20.03 15.88
C PHE A 436 -8.34 20.17 14.78
N ALA A 437 -9.55 19.66 15.03
CA ALA A 437 -10.70 19.80 14.14
C ALA A 437 -11.43 21.13 14.40
N SER A 438 -11.90 21.79 13.33
CA SER A 438 -12.50 23.13 13.44
C SER A 438 -14.00 23.04 13.80
N GLN A 439 -14.34 23.26 15.08
CA GLN A 439 -15.72 23.27 15.56
C GLN A 439 -16.51 24.55 15.19
N ALA A 440 -16.00 25.33 14.23
CA ALA A 440 -16.66 26.50 13.68
C ALA A 440 -17.83 26.07 12.77
N SER A 441 -19.00 26.70 12.87
CA SER A 441 -20.14 26.36 11.99
C SER A 441 -19.93 26.73 10.50
N ALA A 442 -18.78 27.31 10.15
CA ALA A 442 -18.35 27.55 8.78
C ALA A 442 -17.48 26.39 8.22
N ALA A 443 -16.97 25.51 9.08
CA ALA A 443 -16.07 24.42 8.71
C ALA A 443 -16.78 23.24 8.06
N VAL A 444 -18.11 23.15 8.13
CA VAL A 444 -18.91 22.12 7.46
C VAL A 444 -19.56 22.71 6.22
N LEU A 445 -19.17 22.20 5.04
CA LEU A 445 -19.68 22.61 3.74
C LEU A 445 -20.90 21.76 3.34
N SER A 446 -21.76 22.32 2.49
CA SER A 446 -22.98 21.63 2.03
C SER A 446 -22.78 20.67 0.87
N ASN A 447 -21.59 20.68 0.25
CA ASN A 447 -21.16 19.79 -0.82
C ASN A 447 -19.65 19.57 -0.65
N THR A 448 -19.13 18.52 -1.27
CA THR A 448 -17.70 18.30 -1.44
C THR A 448 -17.09 19.30 -2.43
N ILE A 449 -15.77 19.44 -2.43
CA ILE A 449 -15.04 20.20 -3.46
C ILE A 449 -15.05 19.46 -4.81
N ASP A 450 -15.22 20.21 -5.90
CA ASP A 450 -15.23 19.72 -7.28
C ASP A 450 -13.93 20.17 -7.98
N TRP A 451 -12.93 19.30 -8.01
CA TRP A 451 -11.61 19.58 -8.59
C TRP A 451 -11.66 19.81 -10.12
N ALA A 452 -12.61 19.20 -10.83
CA ALA A 452 -12.82 19.47 -12.24
C ALA A 452 -13.36 20.89 -12.47
N ALA A 453 -14.25 21.38 -11.59
CA ALA A 453 -14.70 22.76 -11.60
C ALA A 453 -13.59 23.75 -11.19
N VAL A 454 -12.71 23.40 -10.24
CA VAL A 454 -11.52 24.20 -9.88
C VAL A 454 -10.61 24.39 -11.10
N ASN A 455 -10.19 23.30 -11.74
CA ASN A 455 -9.30 23.36 -12.91
C ASN A 455 -9.96 24.04 -14.12
N SER A 456 -11.28 23.93 -14.28
CA SER A 456 -12.04 24.65 -15.31
C SER A 456 -12.19 26.15 -15.01
N ALA A 457 -12.13 26.56 -13.74
CA ALA A 457 -12.20 27.96 -13.33
C ALA A 457 -10.82 28.65 -13.33
N TYR A 458 -9.76 27.92 -13.01
CA TYR A 458 -8.40 28.41 -12.85
C TYR A 458 -7.42 27.61 -13.75
N PRO A 459 -7.16 28.06 -15.00
CA PRO A 459 -6.30 27.33 -15.94
C PRO A 459 -4.83 27.21 -15.53
N GLU A 460 -4.39 27.95 -14.52
CA GLU A 460 -3.06 27.84 -13.92
C GLU A 460 -3.00 26.81 -12.77
N SER A 461 -4.12 26.23 -12.37
CA SER A 461 -4.21 25.21 -11.31
C SER A 461 -3.39 23.96 -11.66
N VAL A 462 -2.75 23.39 -10.64
CA VAL A 462 -2.01 22.11 -10.73
C VAL A 462 -2.70 20.99 -9.96
N ALA A 463 -3.95 21.19 -9.54
CA ALA A 463 -4.71 20.24 -8.74
C ALA A 463 -4.98 18.93 -9.49
N ASP A 464 -4.35 17.83 -9.08
CA ASP A 464 -4.68 16.50 -9.58
C ASP A 464 -5.99 16.02 -8.90
N ALA A 465 -7.01 15.76 -9.74
CA ALA A 465 -8.35 15.36 -9.30
C ALA A 465 -8.48 13.84 -9.04
N GLY A 466 -7.48 13.04 -9.38
CA GLY A 466 -7.33 11.65 -8.94
C GLY A 466 -6.59 11.54 -7.61
N TYR A 467 -5.67 12.48 -7.32
CA TYR A 467 -4.94 12.51 -6.06
C TYR A 467 -5.68 13.22 -4.91
N LEU A 468 -6.33 14.36 -5.18
CA LEU A 468 -6.93 15.20 -4.12
C LEU A 468 -8.35 14.75 -3.74
N ASP A 469 -8.58 14.47 -2.46
CA ASP A 469 -9.87 14.02 -1.96
C ASP A 469 -10.93 15.11 -2.10
N ALA A 470 -12.14 14.72 -2.46
CA ALA A 470 -13.29 15.61 -2.53
C ALA A 470 -13.92 15.79 -1.13
N THR A 471 -13.28 16.56 -0.24
CA THR A 471 -13.80 16.82 1.12
C THR A 471 -14.91 17.88 1.16
N ASN A 472 -15.81 17.77 2.15
CA ASN A 472 -16.86 18.75 2.45
C ASN A 472 -16.61 19.52 3.76
N PHE A 473 -15.35 19.68 4.18
CA PHE A 473 -15.00 20.43 5.40
C PHE A 473 -13.79 21.36 5.21
N ILE A 474 -13.60 22.30 6.15
CA ILE A 474 -12.50 23.25 6.21
C ILE A 474 -11.58 22.89 7.38
N GLY A 475 -10.28 22.76 7.11
CA GLY A 475 -9.27 22.28 8.04
C GLY A 475 -8.72 20.93 7.64
N ALA A 476 -7.63 20.53 8.30
CA ALA A 476 -6.93 19.27 8.06
C ALA A 476 -7.58 18.05 8.73
N VAL A 477 -8.49 18.25 9.70
CA VAL A 477 -9.16 17.18 10.47
C VAL A 477 -10.67 17.39 10.40
N ASN A 478 -11.44 16.30 10.23
CA ASN A 478 -12.88 16.35 10.02
C ASN A 478 -13.62 16.88 11.29
N PRO A 479 -14.44 17.94 11.21
CA PRO A 479 -15.17 18.51 12.35
C PRO A 479 -16.13 17.58 13.11
N ASP A 480 -16.50 16.41 12.56
CA ASP A 480 -17.31 15.41 13.28
C ASP A 480 -16.49 14.48 14.20
N GLY A 481 -15.16 14.47 14.05
CA GLY A 481 -14.24 13.62 14.81
C GLY A 481 -14.21 12.15 14.39
N SER A 482 -14.72 11.79 13.19
CA SER A 482 -14.66 10.42 12.66
C SER A 482 -13.23 9.94 12.37
N ASP A 483 -12.35 10.88 12.03
CA ASP A 483 -10.98 10.66 11.62
C ASP A 483 -10.08 11.69 12.30
N VAL A 484 -9.01 11.20 12.93
CA VAL A 484 -7.96 11.96 13.61
C VAL A 484 -6.60 11.37 13.22
N TRP A 485 -6.40 11.22 11.90
CA TRP A 485 -5.24 10.62 11.20
C TRP A 485 -3.84 10.93 11.75
N TRP A 486 -3.64 12.01 12.51
CA TRP A 486 -2.34 12.37 13.11
C TRP A 486 -2.06 11.67 14.46
N ALA A 487 -3.05 10.98 15.04
CA ALA A 487 -2.92 10.33 16.34
C ALA A 487 -2.00 9.09 16.32
N ASN A 488 -1.52 8.70 17.51
CA ASN A 488 -0.70 7.52 17.81
C ASN A 488 0.72 7.48 17.21
N TRP A 489 0.94 7.92 15.98
CA TRP A 489 2.25 7.87 15.31
C TRP A 489 3.10 9.15 15.44
N THR A 490 2.47 10.30 15.70
CA THR A 490 3.20 11.56 15.89
C THR A 490 3.82 11.67 17.29
N ILE A 491 4.91 12.43 17.41
CA ILE A 491 5.61 12.70 18.68
C ILE A 491 4.60 13.16 19.74
N ALA A 492 4.55 12.47 20.87
CA ALA A 492 3.49 12.61 21.86
C ALA A 492 3.36 14.05 22.40
N GLY A 493 2.23 14.70 22.12
CA GLY A 493 1.95 16.08 22.53
C GLY A 493 2.49 17.16 21.58
N SER A 494 3.20 16.79 20.50
CA SER A 494 3.72 17.73 19.50
C SER A 494 2.60 18.54 18.86
N VAL A 495 1.52 17.89 18.41
CA VAL A 495 0.27 18.52 17.93
C VAL A 495 -0.65 18.84 19.12
N GLY A 496 -1.31 17.83 19.68
CA GLY A 496 -2.26 17.94 20.80
C GLY A 496 -2.30 16.66 21.63
N ASN A 497 -3.40 16.46 22.37
CA ASN A 497 -3.70 15.20 23.07
C ASN A 497 -5.01 14.67 22.49
N PRO A 498 -4.99 13.77 21.49
CA PRO A 498 -6.18 13.41 20.74
C PRO A 498 -7.19 12.68 21.62
N SER A 499 -8.42 13.17 21.63
CA SER A 499 -9.59 12.49 22.14
C SER A 499 -10.22 11.69 21.00
N LEU A 500 -9.63 10.53 20.69
CA LEU A 500 -10.26 9.55 19.80
C LEU A 500 -11.61 9.11 20.41
N PRO A 501 -12.70 9.02 19.62
CA PRO A 501 -13.90 8.35 20.09
C PRO A 501 -13.61 6.86 20.32
N GLU A 502 -14.09 6.29 21.43
CA GLU A 502 -14.07 4.84 21.63
C GLU A 502 -14.89 4.19 20.50
N ALA A 503 -14.21 3.44 19.62
CA ALA A 503 -14.85 2.72 18.53
C ALA A 503 -15.85 1.71 19.11
N SER A 504 -17.04 1.62 18.50
CA SER A 504 -18.15 0.89 19.08
C SER A 504 -19.11 0.35 18.01
N CYS A 505 -19.77 -0.76 18.34
CA CYS A 505 -20.48 -1.58 17.35
C CYS A 505 -21.60 -0.81 16.61
N PRO A 506 -21.54 -0.72 15.26
CA PRO A 506 -22.49 0.06 14.48
C PRO A 506 -23.91 -0.54 14.52
N SER A 507 -24.91 0.34 14.43
CA SER A 507 -26.33 0.02 14.54
C SER A 507 -26.78 -1.03 13.52
N GLY A 508 -26.87 -2.29 13.95
CA GLY A 508 -27.16 -3.46 13.11
C GLY A 508 -26.34 -4.68 13.49
N THR A 509 -25.22 -4.46 14.19
CA THR A 509 -24.40 -5.46 14.89
C THR A 509 -24.73 -5.49 16.40
N ASP A 510 -24.33 -6.56 17.08
CA ASP A 510 -24.45 -6.70 18.55
C ASP A 510 -23.03 -6.77 19.18
N GLU A 511 -22.77 -6.00 20.23
CA GLU A 511 -21.50 -6.03 20.98
C GLU A 511 -21.33 -7.38 21.72
N LEU A 512 -20.21 -8.07 21.48
CA LEU A 512 -19.87 -9.32 22.17
C LEU A 512 -18.99 -9.04 23.40
N GLU A 513 -17.92 -8.30 23.17
CA GLU A 513 -17.00 -7.78 24.18
C GLU A 513 -16.31 -6.51 23.64
N ASP A 514 -15.49 -5.89 24.48
CA ASP A 514 -14.80 -4.63 24.18
C ASP A 514 -13.94 -4.78 22.92
N GLY A 515 -14.20 -3.98 21.89
CA GLY A 515 -13.55 -4.08 20.58
C GLY A 515 -14.11 -5.13 19.59
N LEU A 516 -15.13 -5.93 19.94
CA LEU A 516 -15.61 -7.05 19.09
C LEU A 516 -17.13 -7.07 18.87
N CYS A 517 -17.54 -7.04 17.60
CA CYS A 517 -18.94 -6.91 17.17
C CYS A 517 -19.44 -8.12 16.39
N LEU A 518 -20.58 -8.70 16.79
CA LEU A 518 -21.25 -9.78 16.05
C LEU A 518 -21.99 -9.24 14.84
N LEU A 519 -21.66 -9.75 13.65
CA LEU A 519 -22.41 -9.50 12.43
C LEU A 519 -23.75 -10.27 12.42
N PRO A 520 -24.86 -9.65 11.97
CA PRO A 520 -26.13 -10.35 11.86
C PRO A 520 -26.09 -11.36 10.70
N PRO A 521 -26.76 -12.52 10.82
CA PRO A 521 -26.79 -13.53 9.74
C PRO A 521 -27.50 -13.04 8.46
N THR A 522 -28.12 -11.85 8.47
CA THR A 522 -28.61 -11.19 7.26
C THR A 522 -28.53 -9.67 7.40
N VAL A 523 -27.69 -9.03 6.58
CA VAL A 523 -27.65 -7.57 6.45
C VAL A 523 -28.77 -7.16 5.48
N SER A 524 -29.82 -6.52 6.02
CA SER A 524 -31.09 -6.29 5.29
C SER A 524 -31.33 -4.84 4.85
N SER A 525 -30.41 -3.95 5.19
CA SER A 525 -30.35 -2.52 4.91
C SER A 525 -28.89 -2.09 4.97
N ASP A 526 -28.54 -0.94 4.38
CA ASP A 526 -27.15 -0.46 4.34
C ASP A 526 -26.50 -0.43 5.73
N LEU A 527 -25.25 -0.89 5.80
CA LEU A 527 -24.46 -1.05 7.02
C LEU A 527 -23.00 -0.65 6.71
N THR A 528 -22.43 0.20 7.55
CA THR A 528 -20.98 0.43 7.56
C THR A 528 -20.37 -0.34 8.71
N LEU A 529 -19.32 -1.11 8.44
CA LEU A 529 -18.41 -1.64 9.46
C LEU A 529 -17.33 -0.59 9.68
N THR A 530 -17.34 0.01 10.87
CA THR A 530 -16.47 1.13 11.23
C THR A 530 -15.13 0.64 11.77
N ALA A 531 -14.07 1.40 11.50
CA ALA A 531 -12.72 1.12 11.99
C ALA A 531 -12.60 1.13 13.53
N GLY A 532 -11.55 0.48 14.06
CA GLY A 532 -11.26 0.42 15.50
C GLY A 532 -12.03 -0.65 16.30
N VAL A 533 -12.88 -1.45 15.65
CA VAL A 533 -13.46 -2.68 16.20
C VAL A 533 -13.41 -3.80 15.16
N ASP A 534 -13.26 -5.04 15.63
CA ASP A 534 -13.25 -6.25 14.80
C ASP A 534 -14.68 -6.84 14.70
N TYR A 535 -14.97 -7.57 13.61
CA TYR A 535 -16.32 -8.07 13.30
C TYR A 535 -16.38 -9.60 13.17
N LEU A 536 -17.04 -10.27 14.12
CA LEU A 536 -17.17 -11.72 14.13
C LEU A 536 -18.37 -12.23 13.32
N MET A 537 -18.15 -13.27 12.53
CA MET A 537 -19.18 -14.09 11.89
C MET A 537 -19.29 -15.46 12.59
N GLU A 538 -20.27 -15.67 13.48
CA GLU A 538 -20.55 -16.99 14.09
C GLU A 538 -21.01 -18.08 13.07
N GLY A 539 -21.29 -17.67 11.84
CA GLY A 539 -21.74 -18.48 10.71
C GLY A 539 -22.04 -17.55 9.53
N ARG A 540 -22.65 -18.08 8.45
CA ARG A 540 -22.98 -17.29 7.24
C ARG A 540 -23.62 -15.92 7.55
N VAL A 541 -23.03 -14.87 6.99
CA VAL A 541 -23.63 -13.55 6.83
C VAL A 541 -24.07 -13.38 5.38
N THR A 542 -25.36 -13.05 5.16
CA THR A 542 -25.90 -12.78 3.82
C THR A 542 -26.28 -11.31 3.66
N VAL A 543 -25.68 -10.62 2.70
CA VAL A 543 -25.99 -9.22 2.39
C VAL A 543 -27.07 -9.17 1.30
N GLY A 544 -28.26 -8.64 1.64
CA GLY A 544 -29.39 -8.52 0.72
C GLY A 544 -30.41 -9.67 0.80
N ASN A 545 -30.80 -10.19 -0.37
CA ASN A 545 -31.68 -11.36 -0.61
C ASN A 545 -31.70 -11.79 -2.11
N GLY A 546 -30.78 -11.30 -2.94
CA GLY A 546 -30.74 -11.57 -4.39
C GLY A 546 -30.38 -13.01 -4.77
N ASN A 547 -30.02 -13.84 -3.79
CA ASN A 547 -29.80 -15.28 -3.93
C ASN A 547 -31.10 -16.11 -3.92
N GLY A 548 -32.27 -15.46 -3.82
CA GLY A 548 -33.55 -16.09 -4.14
C GLY A 548 -33.72 -16.31 -5.65
N GLN A 549 -34.54 -17.31 -6.01
CA GLN A 549 -34.92 -17.58 -7.40
C GLN A 549 -35.78 -16.44 -7.98
N LEU A 550 -35.54 -16.04 -9.22
CA LEU A 550 -36.25 -14.95 -9.91
C LEU A 550 -37.48 -15.46 -10.69
N GLU A 551 -38.53 -14.64 -10.78
CA GLU A 551 -39.59 -14.86 -11.78
C GLU A 551 -39.29 -14.14 -13.11
N THR A 552 -38.65 -12.96 -13.06
CA THR A 552 -38.14 -12.21 -14.23
C THR A 552 -37.01 -11.26 -13.84
N ASN A 553 -35.90 -11.21 -14.62
CA ASN A 553 -34.79 -10.27 -14.37
C ASN A 553 -35.21 -8.79 -14.51
N GLY A 554 -36.29 -8.50 -15.25
CA GLY A 554 -36.65 -7.13 -15.63
C GLY A 554 -37.33 -6.28 -14.55
N ASP A 555 -37.71 -6.85 -13.41
CA ASP A 555 -38.33 -6.11 -12.30
C ASP A 555 -37.80 -6.46 -10.90
N GLY A 556 -36.83 -7.39 -10.80
CA GLY A 556 -36.21 -7.78 -9.54
C GLY A 556 -37.14 -8.54 -8.59
N THR A 557 -38.18 -9.22 -9.10
CA THR A 557 -39.12 -9.99 -8.26
C THR A 557 -38.66 -11.43 -8.03
N LEU A 558 -38.54 -11.82 -6.76
CA LEU A 558 -38.26 -13.18 -6.30
C LEU A 558 -39.53 -14.05 -6.33
N ALA A 559 -39.36 -15.37 -6.37
CA ALA A 559 -40.44 -16.37 -6.39
C ALA A 559 -41.38 -16.39 -5.15
N ASP A 560 -41.07 -15.64 -4.09
CA ASP A 560 -41.98 -15.42 -2.95
C ASP A 560 -42.86 -14.15 -3.09
N GLY A 561 -42.63 -13.35 -4.13
CA GLY A 561 -43.29 -12.08 -4.40
C GLY A 561 -42.68 -10.86 -3.69
N SER A 562 -41.52 -11.02 -3.05
CA SER A 562 -40.69 -9.89 -2.58
C SER A 562 -39.77 -9.37 -3.69
N SER A 563 -39.26 -8.15 -3.54
CA SER A 563 -38.22 -7.63 -4.42
C SER A 563 -36.83 -8.00 -3.88
N VAL A 564 -35.87 -8.14 -4.79
CA VAL A 564 -34.45 -8.00 -4.47
C VAL A 564 -34.22 -6.66 -3.75
N ARG A 565 -33.35 -6.68 -2.74
CA ARG A 565 -32.90 -5.52 -1.99
C ARG A 565 -31.56 -5.06 -2.56
N ASN A 566 -31.43 -3.76 -2.73
CA ASN A 566 -30.15 -3.13 -2.98
C ASN A 566 -29.60 -2.71 -1.61
N VAL A 567 -28.74 -3.56 -1.03
CA VAL A 567 -28.07 -3.32 0.27
C VAL A 567 -26.60 -3.05 0.00
N THR A 568 -26.04 -2.04 0.65
CA THR A 568 -24.60 -1.74 0.64
C THR A 568 -24.00 -2.14 1.98
N LEU A 569 -23.08 -3.10 1.97
CA LEU A 569 -22.17 -3.34 3.08
C LEU A 569 -20.89 -2.55 2.80
N THR A 570 -20.67 -1.45 3.52
CA THR A 570 -19.42 -0.68 3.47
C THR A 570 -18.50 -1.18 4.58
N ILE A 571 -17.21 -1.25 4.31
CA ILE A 571 -16.17 -1.59 5.28
C ILE A 571 -15.08 -0.53 5.20
N GLU A 572 -14.78 0.10 6.34
CA GLU A 572 -13.76 1.14 6.46
C GLU A 572 -12.33 0.52 6.48
N PRO A 573 -11.28 1.30 6.15
CA PRO A 573 -9.89 0.83 6.22
C PRO A 573 -9.50 0.25 7.58
N GLY A 574 -8.63 -0.77 7.56
CA GLY A 574 -8.09 -1.41 8.77
C GLY A 574 -9.06 -2.31 9.54
N VAL A 575 -10.32 -2.41 9.11
CA VAL A 575 -11.31 -3.31 9.73
C VAL A 575 -10.95 -4.77 9.47
N LYS A 576 -11.03 -5.61 10.52
CA LYS A 576 -11.00 -7.07 10.39
C LYS A 576 -12.39 -7.68 10.44
N VAL A 577 -12.63 -8.68 9.61
CA VAL A 577 -13.85 -9.49 9.59
C VAL A 577 -13.48 -10.95 9.78
N LEU A 578 -13.76 -11.47 10.98
CA LEU A 578 -13.29 -12.75 11.48
C LEU A 578 -14.35 -13.84 11.25
N GLY A 579 -13.98 -14.93 10.57
CA GLY A 579 -14.80 -16.13 10.45
C GLY A 579 -14.64 -17.03 11.67
N LYS A 580 -15.74 -17.40 12.36
CA LYS A 580 -15.66 -18.19 13.60
C LYS A 580 -15.14 -19.61 13.31
N THR A 581 -13.93 -19.89 13.79
CA THR A 581 -13.21 -21.16 13.62
C THR A 581 -14.09 -22.39 13.89
N GLY A 582 -14.16 -23.31 12.92
CA GLY A 582 -14.90 -24.56 13.08
C GLY A 582 -16.43 -24.39 12.98
N THR A 583 -16.91 -23.28 12.41
CA THR A 583 -18.30 -23.09 11.99
C THR A 583 -18.37 -22.81 10.49
N PHE A 584 -19.56 -22.87 9.92
CA PHE A 584 -19.79 -22.49 8.52
C PHE A 584 -19.93 -20.97 8.39
N ALA A 585 -18.87 -20.24 8.73
CA ALA A 585 -18.74 -18.80 8.58
C ALA A 585 -18.30 -18.46 7.15
N ASN A 586 -19.05 -17.58 6.48
CA ASN A 586 -18.74 -17.06 5.14
C ASN A 586 -19.58 -15.80 4.89
N LEU A 587 -19.07 -14.92 4.02
CA LEU A 587 -19.77 -13.69 3.62
C LEU A 587 -20.35 -13.85 2.21
N VAL A 588 -21.66 -13.73 2.08
CA VAL A 588 -22.36 -13.85 0.78
C VAL A 588 -22.97 -12.50 0.37
N ILE A 589 -22.42 -11.89 -0.67
CA ILE A 589 -22.92 -10.65 -1.28
C ILE A 589 -23.89 -11.02 -2.40
N THR A 590 -25.20 -10.84 -2.16
CA THR A 590 -26.23 -11.33 -3.09
C THR A 590 -26.53 -10.34 -4.22
N ARG A 591 -27.04 -10.85 -5.36
CA ARG A 591 -27.35 -10.06 -6.57
C ARG A 591 -28.08 -8.74 -6.25
N GLY A 592 -27.59 -7.63 -6.81
CA GLY A 592 -28.14 -6.28 -6.60
C GLY A 592 -27.76 -5.59 -5.29
N SER A 593 -27.18 -6.31 -4.34
CA SER A 593 -26.45 -5.73 -3.20
C SER A 593 -24.98 -5.52 -3.56
N LYS A 594 -24.25 -4.77 -2.71
CA LYS A 594 -22.85 -4.38 -2.94
C LYS A 594 -22.01 -4.58 -1.68
N LEU A 595 -20.75 -4.96 -1.90
CA LEU A 595 -19.66 -4.82 -0.93
C LEU A 595 -18.81 -3.60 -1.32
N MET A 596 -18.58 -2.67 -0.40
CA MET A 596 -17.68 -1.53 -0.59
C MET A 596 -16.54 -1.68 0.43
N ALA A 597 -15.64 -2.63 0.16
CA ALA A 597 -14.44 -2.88 0.94
C ALA A 597 -13.30 -2.04 0.34
N MET A 598 -13.10 -0.85 0.91
CA MET A 598 -12.17 0.15 0.39
C MET A 598 -11.10 0.45 1.43
N GLY A 599 -10.18 -0.50 1.62
CA GLY A 599 -9.01 -0.31 2.46
C GLY A 599 -8.00 0.64 1.82
N THR A 600 -6.92 0.89 2.55
CA THR A 600 -5.73 1.60 2.04
C THR A 600 -4.50 0.71 2.14
N GLN A 601 -3.43 1.06 1.43
CA GLN A 601 -2.14 0.36 1.54
C GLN A 601 -1.52 0.44 2.95
N SER A 602 -2.00 1.38 3.79
CA SER A 602 -1.61 1.55 5.19
C SER A 602 -2.57 0.88 6.19
N ALA A 603 -3.78 0.57 5.77
CA ALA A 603 -4.85 -0.01 6.57
C ALA A 603 -5.70 -0.93 5.68
N PRO A 604 -5.16 -2.09 5.25
CA PRO A 604 -5.90 -3.05 4.45
C PRO A 604 -7.07 -3.64 5.25
N ILE A 605 -8.12 -4.03 4.56
CA ILE A 605 -9.24 -4.77 5.16
C ILE A 605 -8.86 -6.25 5.19
N VAL A 606 -8.99 -6.90 6.34
CA VAL A 606 -8.58 -8.31 6.51
C VAL A 606 -9.80 -9.18 6.77
N PHE A 607 -10.01 -10.19 5.93
CA PHE A 607 -10.92 -11.31 6.19
C PHE A 607 -10.09 -12.52 6.58
N SER A 608 -10.28 -13.09 7.76
CA SER A 608 -9.42 -14.15 8.32
C SER A 608 -10.19 -15.13 9.21
N SER A 609 -9.48 -16.10 9.78
CA SER A 609 -9.93 -16.85 10.96
C SER A 609 -10.15 -15.93 12.18
N ASP A 610 -10.61 -16.49 13.29
CA ASP A 610 -10.81 -15.78 14.58
C ASP A 610 -9.81 -16.18 15.69
N ASP A 611 -8.66 -16.76 15.31
CA ASP A 611 -7.53 -17.05 16.18
C ASP A 611 -6.28 -16.19 15.87
N GLU A 612 -5.15 -16.50 16.51
CA GLU A 612 -3.93 -15.66 16.51
C GLU A 612 -2.96 -16.09 15.39
N GLY A 613 -3.17 -15.58 14.17
CA GLY A 613 -2.28 -15.86 13.04
C GLY A 613 -2.74 -15.26 11.72
N LEU A 614 -2.03 -15.65 10.65
CA LEU A 614 -2.52 -15.74 9.27
C LEU A 614 -1.90 -16.99 8.59
N ASP A 615 -1.55 -18.02 9.38
CA ASP A 615 -0.82 -19.24 8.96
C ASP A 615 -1.68 -20.52 9.02
N GLY A 616 -2.99 -20.38 9.28
CA GLY A 616 -3.99 -21.44 9.17
C GLY A 616 -4.37 -21.80 7.72
N SER A 617 -5.36 -22.68 7.59
CA SER A 617 -6.03 -22.97 6.32
C SER A 617 -7.36 -23.72 6.56
N GLY A 618 -8.46 -23.20 6.03
CA GLY A 618 -9.77 -23.86 6.09
C GLY A 618 -10.52 -23.67 7.40
N GLU A 619 -10.13 -22.70 8.24
CA GLU A 619 -10.82 -22.39 9.49
C GLU A 619 -12.20 -21.73 9.26
N TRP A 620 -12.37 -21.01 8.14
CA TRP A 620 -13.63 -20.41 7.69
C TRP A 620 -13.84 -20.55 6.16
N GLY A 621 -14.99 -20.13 5.64
CA GLY A 621 -15.48 -20.47 4.29
C GLY A 621 -15.48 -19.34 3.26
N GLY A 622 -14.62 -18.34 3.39
CA GLY A 622 -14.36 -17.35 2.33
C GLY A 622 -15.49 -16.34 2.01
N LEU A 623 -15.25 -15.60 0.93
CA LEU A 623 -16.13 -14.57 0.38
C LEU A 623 -16.81 -15.07 -0.91
N ILE A 624 -18.13 -14.96 -0.99
CA ILE A 624 -18.90 -15.27 -2.21
C ILE A 624 -19.60 -14.00 -2.70
N MET A 625 -19.39 -13.63 -3.97
CA MET A 625 -20.07 -12.50 -4.60
C MET A 625 -20.93 -12.97 -5.77
N HIS A 626 -22.21 -12.59 -5.75
CA HIS A 626 -23.16 -12.85 -6.85
C HIS A 626 -23.41 -11.59 -7.67
N GLY A 627 -23.49 -11.73 -8.99
CA GLY A 627 -23.88 -10.66 -9.91
C GLY A 627 -24.98 -11.05 -10.90
N TYR A 628 -25.26 -10.14 -11.83
CA TYR A 628 -26.19 -10.29 -12.94
C TYR A 628 -25.50 -10.48 -14.31
N ALA A 629 -24.21 -10.82 -14.34
CA ALA A 629 -23.49 -11.05 -15.59
C ALA A 629 -23.86 -12.41 -16.25
N PRO A 630 -23.50 -12.63 -17.52
CA PRO A 630 -23.78 -13.88 -18.23
C PRO A 630 -23.06 -15.10 -17.65
N HIS A 631 -23.72 -16.27 -17.73
CA HIS A 631 -23.16 -17.60 -17.45
C HIS A 631 -23.34 -18.50 -18.68
N ASN A 632 -22.47 -19.48 -18.93
CA ASN A 632 -22.58 -20.30 -20.15
C ASN A 632 -23.83 -21.22 -20.15
N GLU A 633 -24.34 -21.57 -18.97
CA GLU A 633 -25.60 -22.29 -18.74
C GLU A 633 -26.86 -21.44 -19.00
N CYS A 634 -26.76 -20.10 -18.95
CA CYS A 634 -27.91 -19.22 -19.14
C CYS A 634 -28.50 -19.39 -20.56
N SER A 635 -29.83 -19.53 -20.64
CA SER A 635 -30.51 -19.69 -21.92
C SER A 635 -30.40 -18.43 -22.78
N GLU A 636 -29.89 -18.55 -24.01
CA GLU A 636 -29.78 -17.42 -24.96
C GLU A 636 -31.12 -16.67 -25.12
N GLY A 637 -31.16 -15.41 -24.71
CA GLY A 637 -32.36 -14.58 -24.74
C GLY A 637 -33.45 -14.96 -23.71
N GLY A 638 -33.07 -15.63 -22.61
CA GLY A 638 -33.95 -15.96 -21.50
C GLY A 638 -34.53 -14.74 -20.77
N SER A 639 -35.62 -14.95 -20.03
CA SER A 639 -36.29 -13.90 -19.22
C SER A 639 -35.69 -13.72 -17.82
N TYR A 640 -34.92 -14.71 -17.37
CA TYR A 640 -34.06 -14.66 -16.19
C TYR A 640 -32.93 -15.68 -16.34
N CYS A 641 -31.97 -15.65 -15.42
CA CYS A 641 -31.02 -16.73 -15.20
C CYS A 641 -30.90 -16.93 -13.69
N ASP A 642 -30.89 -18.20 -13.26
CA ASP A 642 -30.73 -18.61 -11.86
C ASP A 642 -29.79 -19.82 -11.88
N ILE A 643 -28.50 -19.57 -11.68
CA ILE A 643 -27.44 -20.58 -11.53
C ILE A 643 -27.37 -20.95 -10.05
N ASP A 644 -27.36 -22.26 -9.74
CA ASP A 644 -27.26 -22.75 -8.36
C ASP A 644 -25.79 -22.62 -7.93
N SER A 645 -25.51 -21.66 -7.04
CA SER A 645 -24.15 -21.26 -6.68
C SER A 645 -23.55 -22.17 -5.61
N GLU A 646 -22.24 -22.39 -5.72
CA GLU A 646 -21.39 -23.16 -4.82
C GLU A 646 -21.53 -22.73 -3.33
N GLY A 647 -21.15 -23.59 -2.39
CA GLY A 647 -21.21 -23.33 -0.95
C GLY A 647 -22.62 -23.31 -0.36
N GLU A 648 -23.64 -23.92 -1.01
CA GLU A 648 -25.06 -23.71 -0.69
C GLU A 648 -25.48 -22.21 -0.67
N SER A 649 -24.82 -21.33 -1.43
CA SER A 649 -25.02 -19.87 -1.29
C SER A 649 -26.31 -19.32 -1.95
N GLY A 650 -26.91 -20.06 -2.87
CA GLY A 650 -28.20 -19.76 -3.52
C GLY A 650 -28.07 -19.37 -4.99
N PHE A 651 -29.02 -18.61 -5.55
CA PHE A 651 -29.07 -18.36 -6.99
C PHE A 651 -28.34 -17.11 -7.46
N ALA A 652 -27.43 -17.26 -8.43
CA ALA A 652 -26.71 -16.19 -9.11
C ALA A 652 -27.10 -16.08 -10.60
N GLY A 653 -26.51 -15.14 -11.33
CA GLY A 653 -26.61 -15.04 -12.79
C GLY A 653 -27.56 -13.97 -13.33
N GLY A 654 -27.30 -13.56 -14.58
CA GLY A 654 -28.15 -12.68 -15.36
C GLY A 654 -27.72 -12.56 -16.82
N TYR A 655 -27.81 -11.34 -17.36
CA TYR A 655 -27.46 -11.02 -18.76
C TYR A 655 -26.88 -9.59 -18.94
N ASP A 656 -26.46 -8.91 -17.86
CA ASP A 656 -25.79 -7.60 -17.94
C ASP A 656 -24.30 -7.75 -17.63
N PRO A 657 -23.42 -7.76 -18.65
CA PRO A 657 -21.98 -7.93 -18.42
C PRO A 657 -21.35 -6.77 -17.65
N ASN A 658 -22.03 -5.61 -17.56
CA ASN A 658 -21.54 -4.40 -16.89
C ASN A 658 -22.09 -4.25 -15.46
N ASP A 659 -22.69 -5.31 -14.90
CA ASP A 659 -23.18 -5.29 -13.52
C ASP A 659 -22.06 -5.01 -12.51
N SER A 660 -22.44 -4.52 -11.32
CA SER A 660 -21.53 -3.95 -10.34
C SER A 660 -21.88 -4.42 -8.93
N SER A 661 -21.26 -5.54 -8.51
CA SER A 661 -21.41 -6.12 -7.16
C SER A 661 -20.60 -5.39 -6.08
N GLY A 662 -19.88 -4.31 -6.42
CA GLY A 662 -19.15 -3.50 -5.44
C GLY A 662 -17.75 -3.05 -5.84
N VAL A 663 -16.93 -2.82 -4.82
CA VAL A 663 -15.50 -2.47 -4.87
C VAL A 663 -14.76 -3.31 -3.80
N LEU A 664 -13.67 -3.96 -4.22
CA LEU A 664 -12.62 -4.50 -3.36
C LEU A 664 -11.33 -3.73 -3.69
N ARG A 665 -10.80 -2.96 -2.73
CA ARG A 665 -9.48 -2.32 -2.80
C ARG A 665 -8.71 -2.49 -1.49
N TYR A 666 -7.44 -2.89 -1.58
CA TYR A 666 -6.56 -3.21 -0.44
C TYR A 666 -7.21 -4.18 0.54
N VAL A 667 -7.50 -5.38 0.05
CA VAL A 667 -8.18 -6.46 0.79
C VAL A 667 -7.29 -7.69 0.87
N VAL A 668 -7.07 -8.19 2.09
CA VAL A 668 -6.45 -9.50 2.35
C VAL A 668 -7.56 -10.48 2.73
N VAL A 669 -7.57 -11.64 2.08
CA VAL A 669 -8.43 -12.78 2.45
C VAL A 669 -7.51 -13.94 2.81
N ALA A 670 -7.52 -14.36 4.08
CA ALA A 670 -6.65 -15.41 4.61
C ALA A 670 -7.46 -16.61 5.11
N GLU A 671 -6.88 -17.81 5.10
CA GLU A 671 -7.33 -18.97 5.91
C GLU A 671 -8.74 -19.53 5.57
N GLY A 672 -9.31 -19.16 4.42
CA GLY A 672 -10.56 -19.73 3.91
C GLY A 672 -10.43 -21.20 3.47
N GLY A 673 -11.46 -21.80 2.86
CA GLY A 673 -11.44 -23.20 2.40
C GLY A 673 -12.18 -24.23 3.27
N TYR A 674 -13.08 -23.82 4.17
CA TYR A 674 -13.75 -24.72 5.12
C TYR A 674 -14.63 -25.83 4.46
N GLU A 675 -14.25 -27.10 4.62
CA GLU A 675 -15.02 -28.31 4.22
C GLU A 675 -16.34 -28.41 5.01
N PHE A 676 -17.43 -27.87 4.46
CA PHE A 676 -18.74 -27.89 5.14
C PHE A 676 -19.48 -29.22 4.96
N SER A 677 -19.19 -29.96 3.88
CA SER A 677 -19.54 -31.37 3.74
C SER A 677 -18.58 -32.08 2.78
N THR A 678 -18.41 -33.39 2.90
CA THR A 678 -17.23 -34.09 2.34
C THR A 678 -16.96 -33.85 0.85
N GLY A 679 -15.86 -33.17 0.53
CA GLY A 679 -15.51 -32.74 -0.84
C GLY A 679 -16.44 -31.64 -1.37
N ASN A 680 -16.68 -30.63 -0.53
CA ASN A 680 -17.42 -29.38 -0.75
C ASN A 680 -16.80 -28.40 0.27
N GLU A 681 -15.68 -27.83 -0.16
CA GLU A 681 -14.93 -26.76 0.47
C GLU A 681 -15.51 -25.42 -0.06
N ILE A 682 -14.87 -24.25 0.16
CA ILE A 682 -15.25 -22.98 -0.49
C ILE A 682 -13.98 -22.12 -0.66
N ASN A 683 -13.75 -21.62 -1.87
CA ASN A 683 -12.61 -20.76 -2.22
C ASN A 683 -12.51 -19.47 -1.40
N GLY A 684 -11.31 -18.89 -1.33
CA GLY A 684 -11.08 -17.63 -0.63
C GLY A 684 -11.97 -16.50 -1.14
N ILE A 685 -12.02 -16.35 -2.48
CA ILE A 685 -12.98 -15.46 -3.16
C ILE A 685 -13.66 -16.22 -4.31
N SER A 686 -14.97 -16.46 -4.20
CA SER A 686 -15.79 -17.02 -5.29
C SER A 686 -16.59 -15.92 -6.00
N LEU A 687 -16.27 -15.66 -7.27
CA LEU A 687 -16.87 -14.61 -8.09
C LEU A 687 -17.88 -15.19 -9.08
N VAL A 688 -19.13 -15.27 -8.65
CA VAL A 688 -20.19 -15.96 -9.39
C VAL A 688 -21.01 -14.98 -10.21
N THR A 689 -20.81 -15.00 -11.53
CA THR A 689 -21.49 -14.14 -12.50
C THR A 689 -21.37 -12.64 -12.20
N VAL A 690 -20.21 -12.22 -11.71
CA VAL A 690 -19.91 -10.82 -11.39
C VAL A 690 -19.56 -10.05 -12.68
N GLY A 691 -20.02 -8.81 -12.80
CA GLY A 691 -19.86 -7.98 -14.01
C GLY A 691 -18.66 -7.04 -13.97
N SER A 692 -18.28 -6.51 -15.14
CA SER A 692 -17.16 -5.58 -15.35
C SER A 692 -17.35 -4.19 -14.72
N GLY A 693 -18.54 -3.89 -14.22
CA GLY A 693 -18.79 -2.71 -13.38
C GLY A 693 -18.37 -2.90 -11.92
N THR A 694 -17.84 -4.08 -11.56
CA THR A 694 -17.28 -4.38 -10.23
C THR A 694 -15.79 -4.11 -10.26
N GLU A 695 -15.29 -3.35 -9.29
CA GLU A 695 -13.89 -2.98 -9.17
C GLU A 695 -13.19 -3.96 -8.22
N ILE A 696 -12.17 -4.68 -8.70
CA ILE A 696 -11.31 -5.54 -7.88
C ILE A 696 -9.86 -5.15 -8.19
N ASP A 697 -9.19 -4.65 -7.16
CA ASP A 697 -7.89 -4.00 -7.26
C ASP A 697 -7.15 -4.18 -5.93
N TYR A 698 -5.83 -4.34 -5.93
CA TYR A 698 -5.03 -4.65 -4.73
C TYR A 698 -5.68 -5.70 -3.81
N ILE A 699 -5.86 -6.93 -4.29
CA ILE A 699 -6.34 -8.05 -3.48
C ILE A 699 -5.25 -9.09 -3.22
N GLN A 700 -5.19 -9.65 -2.01
CA GLN A 700 -4.40 -10.83 -1.69
C GLN A 700 -5.30 -11.97 -1.24
N VAL A 701 -5.02 -13.19 -1.69
CA VAL A 701 -5.51 -14.41 -1.04
C VAL A 701 -4.34 -15.24 -0.52
N HIS A 702 -4.40 -15.58 0.77
CA HIS A 702 -3.32 -16.25 1.50
C HIS A 702 -3.80 -17.53 2.20
N GLY A 703 -3.06 -18.63 2.04
CA GLY A 703 -3.24 -19.84 2.88
C GLY A 703 -4.61 -20.53 2.76
N ASN A 704 -5.40 -20.26 1.72
CA ASN A 704 -6.71 -20.89 1.56
C ASN A 704 -6.58 -22.43 1.49
N SER A 705 -7.50 -23.21 2.08
CA SER A 705 -7.46 -24.70 2.03
C SER A 705 -7.94 -25.28 0.68
N ASP A 706 -8.66 -24.45 -0.08
CA ASP A 706 -9.15 -24.67 -1.44
C ASP A 706 -8.57 -23.56 -2.35
N ASP A 707 -9.23 -23.14 -3.42
CA ASP A 707 -8.64 -22.17 -4.34
C ASP A 707 -8.55 -20.76 -3.76
N GLY A 708 -7.58 -19.98 -4.25
CA GLY A 708 -7.42 -18.57 -3.90
C GLY A 708 -8.60 -17.73 -4.39
N ILE A 709 -8.82 -17.73 -5.70
CA ILE A 709 -9.94 -17.04 -6.36
C ILE A 709 -10.50 -17.93 -7.48
N GLU A 710 -11.83 -18.04 -7.56
CA GLU A 710 -12.50 -18.76 -8.65
C GLU A 710 -13.56 -17.89 -9.34
N PHE A 711 -13.57 -17.90 -10.68
CA PHE A 711 -14.56 -17.19 -11.50
C PHE A 711 -15.58 -18.15 -12.13
N TYR A 712 -16.83 -18.09 -11.68
CA TYR A 712 -17.96 -18.84 -12.25
C TYR A 712 -18.70 -17.96 -13.27
N GLY A 713 -18.26 -18.01 -14.53
CA GLY A 713 -18.78 -17.13 -15.59
C GLY A 713 -18.55 -15.64 -15.31
N GLY A 714 -19.34 -14.77 -15.95
CA GLY A 714 -19.24 -13.31 -15.77
C GLY A 714 -18.10 -12.62 -16.53
N ASN A 715 -17.88 -11.35 -16.18
CA ASN A 715 -17.03 -10.39 -16.91
C ASN A 715 -16.27 -9.43 -15.97
N VAL A 716 -16.23 -9.69 -14.67
CA VAL A 716 -15.45 -8.91 -13.70
C VAL A 716 -13.96 -8.90 -14.05
N ASN A 717 -13.26 -7.81 -13.75
CA ASN A 717 -11.83 -7.67 -14.00
C ASN A 717 -11.04 -7.54 -12.68
N VAL A 718 -9.76 -7.91 -12.68
CA VAL A 718 -8.84 -7.74 -11.53
C VAL A 718 -7.60 -6.96 -11.98
N LYS A 719 -7.29 -5.83 -11.31
CA LYS A 719 -6.20 -4.92 -11.73
C LYS A 719 -4.87 -5.24 -11.04
N HIS A 720 -4.89 -5.64 -9.78
CA HIS A 720 -3.71 -6.15 -9.05
C HIS A 720 -4.13 -7.32 -8.16
N GLY A 721 -3.37 -8.42 -8.16
CA GLY A 721 -3.73 -9.62 -7.41
C GLY A 721 -2.53 -10.44 -6.94
N VAL A 722 -2.50 -10.79 -5.66
CA VAL A 722 -1.46 -11.61 -5.02
C VAL A 722 -2.04 -12.91 -4.51
N PHE A 723 -1.51 -14.05 -4.97
CA PHE A 723 -1.99 -15.38 -4.58
C PHE A 723 -0.83 -16.18 -4.01
N THR A 724 -0.95 -16.56 -2.75
CA THR A 724 0.18 -17.02 -1.92
C THR A 724 -0.22 -18.18 -1.04
N SER A 725 0.49 -19.31 -1.13
CA SER A 725 0.32 -20.47 -0.24
C SER A 725 -1.09 -21.09 -0.18
N ASN A 726 -1.99 -20.77 -1.13
CA ASN A 726 -3.28 -21.45 -1.29
C ASN A 726 -3.05 -22.96 -1.54
N ASN A 727 -3.96 -23.82 -1.11
CA ASN A 727 -3.67 -25.26 -0.98
C ASN A 727 -4.10 -26.12 -2.16
N ASP A 728 -5.18 -25.80 -2.89
CA ASP A 728 -5.35 -26.25 -4.28
C ASP A 728 -4.86 -25.13 -5.22
N ASP A 729 -5.71 -24.51 -6.03
CA ASP A 729 -5.28 -23.65 -7.12
C ASP A 729 -5.25 -22.16 -6.73
N SER A 730 -4.25 -21.42 -7.22
CA SER A 730 -4.17 -19.99 -6.85
C SER A 730 -5.22 -19.13 -7.55
N VAL A 731 -5.58 -19.49 -8.79
CA VAL A 731 -6.61 -18.83 -9.61
C VAL A 731 -7.29 -19.90 -10.47
N ASP A 732 -8.60 -20.11 -10.32
CA ASP A 732 -9.41 -20.94 -11.23
C ASP A 732 -10.46 -20.12 -12.00
N TRP A 733 -10.87 -20.57 -13.18
CA TRP A 733 -12.07 -20.12 -13.85
C TRP A 733 -12.82 -21.24 -14.58
N ASP A 734 -14.15 -21.22 -14.45
CA ASP A 734 -15.04 -22.13 -15.17
C ASP A 734 -16.30 -21.39 -15.72
N GLU A 735 -17.20 -22.16 -16.32
CA GLU A 735 -18.58 -21.84 -16.68
C GLU A 735 -18.80 -20.59 -17.56
N GLY A 736 -17.76 -20.16 -18.27
CA GLY A 736 -17.79 -19.16 -19.33
C GLY A 736 -17.07 -17.85 -19.06
N TYR A 737 -16.24 -17.76 -18.01
CA TYR A 737 -15.64 -16.48 -17.58
C TYR A 737 -14.87 -15.74 -18.69
N GLN A 738 -15.19 -14.45 -18.85
CA GLN A 738 -14.65 -13.56 -19.88
C GLN A 738 -14.37 -12.16 -19.31
N GLY A 739 -13.52 -12.10 -18.29
CA GLY A 739 -12.95 -10.87 -17.74
C GLY A 739 -11.52 -10.60 -18.20
N ASN A 740 -10.87 -9.60 -17.59
CA ASN A 740 -9.49 -9.19 -17.81
C ASN A 740 -8.73 -9.16 -16.48
N LEU A 741 -7.53 -9.73 -16.43
CA LEU A 741 -6.63 -9.68 -15.27
C LEU A 741 -5.33 -8.97 -15.65
N GLN A 742 -4.81 -8.14 -14.77
CA GLN A 742 -3.48 -7.54 -14.89
C GLN A 742 -2.73 -7.60 -13.55
N TYR A 743 -1.39 -7.45 -13.60
CA TYR A 743 -0.49 -7.40 -12.44
C TYR A 743 -0.78 -8.50 -11.41
N ILE A 744 -0.66 -9.75 -11.86
CA ILE A 744 -0.96 -10.94 -11.07
C ILE A 744 0.33 -11.63 -10.62
N ILE A 745 0.55 -11.71 -9.31
CA ILE A 745 1.62 -12.47 -8.69
C ILE A 745 1.04 -13.76 -8.12
N VAL A 746 1.59 -14.90 -8.51
CA VAL A 746 1.27 -16.22 -7.92
C VAL A 746 2.53 -16.84 -7.34
N LYS A 747 2.55 -17.11 -6.04
CA LYS A 747 3.59 -17.87 -5.34
C LYS A 747 3.00 -19.17 -4.79
N GLN A 748 3.04 -20.21 -5.62
CA GLN A 748 2.34 -21.48 -5.43
C GLN A 748 3.11 -22.40 -4.45
N GLY A 749 2.97 -22.14 -3.15
CA GLY A 749 3.50 -22.98 -2.04
C GLY A 749 2.67 -24.22 -1.72
N ALA A 750 1.71 -24.57 -2.58
CA ALA A 750 0.54 -25.38 -2.28
C ALA A 750 0.80 -26.83 -1.83
N SER A 751 -0.12 -27.33 -0.98
CA SER A 751 -0.16 -28.74 -0.59
C SER A 751 -0.96 -29.65 -1.55
N LYS A 752 -1.49 -29.08 -2.64
CA LYS A 752 -2.14 -29.71 -3.82
C LYS A 752 -1.97 -28.75 -5.05
N GLY A 753 -2.95 -28.68 -5.97
CA GLY A 753 -3.14 -27.71 -7.08
C GLY A 753 -1.99 -27.14 -7.95
N GLU A 754 -2.40 -26.23 -8.83
CA GLU A 754 -1.60 -25.47 -9.80
C GLU A 754 -1.63 -23.94 -9.56
N ALA A 755 -0.77 -23.19 -10.28
CA ALA A 755 -0.81 -21.72 -10.21
C ALA A 755 -2.06 -21.16 -10.89
N PHE A 756 -2.56 -21.87 -11.90
CA PHE A 756 -3.83 -21.63 -12.59
C PHE A 756 -4.45 -22.97 -13.00
N GLU A 757 -5.67 -23.26 -12.54
CA GLU A 757 -6.56 -24.27 -13.12
C GLU A 757 -7.65 -23.57 -13.95
N MET A 758 -8.07 -24.16 -15.06
CA MET A 758 -8.82 -23.43 -16.10
C MET A 758 -9.75 -24.37 -16.86
N ASP A 759 -11.07 -24.20 -16.73
CA ASP A 759 -12.12 -25.08 -17.28
C ASP A 759 -13.24 -24.38 -18.08
N THR A 760 -14.11 -25.17 -18.73
CA THR A 760 -15.39 -24.71 -19.34
C THR A 760 -16.45 -25.84 -19.37
N GLU A 761 -16.91 -26.25 -18.18
CA GLU A 761 -18.08 -27.08 -17.92
C GLU A 761 -19.40 -26.34 -18.22
N GLY A 762 -20.46 -26.67 -17.47
CA GLY A 762 -21.83 -26.26 -17.72
C GLY A 762 -22.32 -26.70 -19.10
N SER A 763 -22.70 -25.71 -19.90
CA SER A 763 -23.27 -25.92 -21.22
C SER A 763 -22.20 -26.22 -22.28
N SER A 764 -22.20 -27.46 -22.77
CA SER A 764 -21.48 -27.88 -24.00
C SER A 764 -21.85 -27.11 -25.28
N ALA A 765 -22.89 -26.26 -25.23
CA ALA A 765 -23.28 -25.34 -26.30
C ALA A 765 -23.13 -23.85 -25.90
N GLY A 766 -22.75 -23.57 -24.66
CA GLY A 766 -22.44 -22.25 -24.14
C GLY A 766 -21.06 -21.75 -24.60
N PHE A 767 -20.81 -20.48 -24.32
CA PHE A 767 -19.54 -19.81 -24.60
C PHE A 767 -18.40 -20.34 -23.73
N LEU A 768 -17.17 -20.05 -24.15
CA LEU A 768 -15.94 -20.50 -23.51
C LEU A 768 -15.60 -19.63 -22.30
N SER A 769 -14.96 -20.21 -21.28
CA SER A 769 -14.10 -19.45 -20.39
C SER A 769 -12.80 -19.16 -21.15
N LYS A 770 -12.42 -17.89 -21.25
CA LYS A 770 -11.27 -17.43 -22.06
C LYS A 770 -10.86 -15.99 -21.71
N PRO A 771 -10.53 -15.69 -20.44
CA PRO A 771 -10.11 -14.35 -20.03
C PRO A 771 -8.82 -13.92 -20.72
N THR A 772 -8.57 -12.61 -20.69
CA THR A 772 -7.26 -12.03 -21.06
C THR A 772 -6.47 -11.73 -19.81
N LEU A 773 -5.19 -12.09 -19.80
CA LEU A 773 -4.24 -11.84 -18.73
C LEU A 773 -3.02 -11.11 -19.27
N ALA A 774 -2.58 -10.06 -18.58
CA ALA A 774 -1.37 -9.29 -18.89
C ALA A 774 -0.52 -9.12 -17.63
N ASN A 775 0.80 -8.99 -17.78
CA ASN A 775 1.72 -8.68 -16.68
C ASN A 775 1.56 -9.67 -15.50
N VAL A 776 2.01 -10.91 -15.70
CA VAL A 776 1.82 -12.02 -14.75
C VAL A 776 3.17 -12.60 -14.33
N THR A 777 3.40 -12.80 -13.03
CA THR A 777 4.60 -13.46 -12.48
C THR A 777 4.19 -14.70 -11.69
N ILE A 778 4.62 -15.88 -12.12
CA ILE A 778 4.34 -17.17 -11.45
C ILE A 778 5.63 -17.76 -10.90
N ILE A 779 5.64 -18.00 -9.59
CA ILE A 779 6.72 -18.62 -8.82
C ILE A 779 6.20 -19.94 -8.27
N ASN A 780 6.79 -21.06 -8.71
CA ASN A 780 6.38 -22.39 -8.28
C ASN A 780 7.23 -22.84 -7.07
N ASP A 781 6.63 -22.99 -5.89
CA ASP A 781 7.28 -23.52 -4.68
C ASP A 781 6.57 -24.80 -4.18
N LYS A 782 6.28 -25.71 -5.12
CA LYS A 782 5.41 -26.86 -4.86
C LYS A 782 6.07 -27.87 -3.90
N VAL A 783 5.30 -28.31 -2.90
CA VAL A 783 5.73 -29.38 -1.97
C VAL A 783 6.00 -30.71 -2.71
N ALA A 784 6.59 -31.71 -2.04
CA ALA A 784 7.01 -32.94 -2.70
C ALA A 784 5.82 -33.76 -3.29
N ASN A 785 6.03 -34.33 -4.48
CA ASN A 785 5.10 -35.21 -5.21
C ASN A 785 3.83 -34.53 -5.76
N ARG A 786 3.93 -33.27 -6.22
CA ARG A 786 2.86 -32.57 -6.97
C ARG A 786 2.94 -32.86 -8.48
N ALA A 787 2.03 -32.25 -9.25
CA ALA A 787 2.16 -32.18 -10.70
C ALA A 787 3.44 -31.41 -11.11
N THR A 788 4.05 -31.79 -12.22
CA THR A 788 5.28 -31.16 -12.74
C THR A 788 4.99 -29.98 -13.68
N TYR A 789 3.81 -29.36 -13.54
CA TYR A 789 3.38 -28.23 -14.35
C TYR A 789 2.77 -27.10 -13.52
N SER A 790 2.78 -25.90 -14.11
CA SER A 790 2.39 -24.65 -13.44
C SER A 790 0.95 -24.23 -13.76
N LEU A 791 0.53 -24.36 -15.02
CA LEU A 791 -0.82 -24.04 -15.50
C LEU A 791 -1.53 -25.28 -16.05
N ASN A 792 -2.84 -25.40 -15.84
CA ASN A 792 -3.64 -26.60 -16.16
C ASN A 792 -4.92 -26.28 -16.95
N PHE A 793 -4.84 -26.14 -18.28
CA PHE A 793 -6.04 -25.99 -19.11
C PHE A 793 -6.73 -27.34 -19.32
N LYS A 794 -7.99 -27.48 -18.92
CA LYS A 794 -8.79 -28.69 -19.23
C LYS A 794 -10.16 -28.30 -19.80
N LYS A 795 -10.99 -29.33 -20.04
CA LYS A 795 -12.42 -29.29 -20.38
C LYS A 795 -12.92 -28.19 -21.35
N ARG A 796 -12.13 -27.77 -22.36
CA ARG A 796 -12.47 -26.73 -23.38
C ARG A 796 -12.22 -25.27 -22.92
N SER A 797 -11.47 -25.04 -21.84
CA SER A 797 -11.00 -23.69 -21.47
C SER A 797 -10.01 -23.12 -22.46
N GLY A 798 -10.08 -21.80 -22.65
CA GLY A 798 -9.10 -20.98 -23.34
C GLY A 798 -8.52 -19.89 -22.43
N GLY A 799 -7.78 -18.96 -23.02
CA GLY A 799 -7.12 -17.86 -22.31
C GLY A 799 -6.11 -17.14 -23.19
N PHE A 800 -5.90 -15.86 -22.95
CA PHE A 800 -4.95 -15.03 -23.68
C PHE A 800 -3.91 -14.47 -22.71
N PHE A 801 -2.71 -15.06 -22.68
CA PHE A 801 -1.64 -14.68 -21.76
C PHE A 801 -0.61 -13.80 -22.46
N HIS A 802 -0.34 -12.64 -21.86
CA HIS A 802 0.59 -11.63 -22.36
C HIS A 802 1.55 -11.19 -21.25
N ASN A 803 2.78 -10.81 -21.61
CA ASN A 803 3.79 -10.27 -20.69
C ASN A 803 3.92 -11.14 -19.40
N THR A 804 4.08 -12.46 -19.59
CA THR A 804 4.01 -13.48 -18.51
C THR A 804 5.37 -14.11 -18.21
N ILE A 805 5.66 -14.35 -16.93
CA ILE A 805 6.85 -15.05 -16.43
C ILE A 805 6.42 -16.29 -15.65
N VAL A 806 7.08 -17.42 -15.88
CA VAL A 806 6.92 -18.63 -15.05
C VAL A 806 8.29 -19.18 -14.66
N THR A 807 8.58 -19.20 -13.35
CA THR A 807 9.84 -19.70 -12.76
C THR A 807 9.57 -20.64 -11.57
N VAL A 808 10.62 -21.24 -11.02
CA VAL A 808 10.56 -22.23 -9.93
C VAL A 808 11.45 -21.78 -8.78
N ALA A 809 10.92 -21.76 -7.56
CA ALA A 809 11.69 -21.41 -6.37
C ALA A 809 12.75 -22.49 -6.05
N ASP A 810 13.91 -22.08 -5.56
CA ASP A 810 14.97 -22.99 -5.09
C ASP A 810 14.50 -23.89 -3.93
N THR A 811 13.49 -23.44 -3.18
CA THR A 811 12.80 -24.17 -2.10
C THR A 811 11.89 -25.31 -2.60
N SER A 812 11.50 -25.31 -3.88
CA SER A 812 10.52 -26.25 -4.42
C SER A 812 10.97 -27.70 -4.26
N GLN A 813 10.06 -28.53 -3.76
CA GLN A 813 10.31 -29.96 -3.54
C GLN A 813 9.80 -30.84 -4.69
N THR A 814 9.07 -30.25 -5.64
CA THR A 814 8.67 -30.88 -6.90
C THR A 814 9.35 -30.15 -8.06
N VAL A 815 10.09 -30.91 -8.87
CA VAL A 815 10.59 -30.43 -10.17
C VAL A 815 9.37 -30.17 -11.05
N VAL A 816 9.09 -28.88 -11.32
CA VAL A 816 8.32 -28.49 -12.49
C VAL A 816 9.20 -28.73 -13.72
N ASP A 817 8.62 -29.21 -14.82
CA ASP A 817 9.31 -29.43 -16.09
C ASP A 817 8.51 -28.97 -17.32
N THR A 818 7.24 -28.59 -17.15
CA THR A 818 6.33 -28.21 -18.22
C THR A 818 5.52 -26.98 -17.78
N CYS A 819 5.63 -25.83 -18.45
CA CYS A 819 4.96 -24.61 -17.96
C CYS A 819 3.43 -24.75 -18.04
N ILE A 820 2.93 -25.20 -19.19
CA ILE A 820 1.50 -25.27 -19.51
C ILE A 820 1.13 -26.73 -19.83
N ASN A 821 0.31 -27.34 -18.97
CA ASN A 821 -0.46 -28.52 -19.31
C ASN A 821 -1.74 -28.11 -20.06
N VAL A 822 -2.11 -28.91 -21.06
CA VAL A 822 -3.38 -28.80 -21.77
C VAL A 822 -3.95 -30.21 -21.91
N ASP A 823 -4.99 -30.54 -21.14
CA ASP A 823 -5.66 -31.84 -21.17
C ASP A 823 -7.03 -31.76 -21.86
N GLY A 824 -7.42 -32.86 -22.48
CA GLY A 824 -8.68 -33.02 -23.19
C GLY A 824 -8.72 -32.31 -24.56
N SER A 825 -9.24 -33.02 -25.55
CA SER A 825 -9.33 -32.55 -26.94
C SER A 825 -10.30 -31.39 -27.20
N GLY A 826 -10.80 -30.74 -26.13
CA GLY A 826 -11.50 -29.46 -26.19
C GLY A 826 -10.48 -28.33 -26.21
N SER A 827 -9.68 -28.20 -25.16
CA SER A 827 -8.67 -27.14 -24.98
C SER A 827 -7.52 -27.29 -25.98
N GLU A 828 -7.11 -28.51 -26.31
CA GLU A 828 -6.14 -28.79 -27.38
C GLU A 828 -6.53 -28.14 -28.73
N ALA A 829 -7.83 -28.02 -29.00
CA ALA A 829 -8.35 -27.49 -30.26
C ALA A 829 -8.43 -25.96 -30.31
N LEU A 830 -8.18 -25.28 -29.18
CA LEU A 830 -8.22 -23.81 -29.06
C LEU A 830 -6.84 -23.16 -29.24
N ALA A 831 -5.76 -23.93 -29.13
CA ALA A 831 -4.38 -23.44 -29.26
C ALA A 831 -4.16 -22.64 -30.56
N GLY A 832 -3.68 -21.40 -30.42
CA GLY A 832 -3.49 -20.45 -31.52
C GLY A 832 -4.77 -19.79 -32.03
N THR A 833 -5.90 -19.90 -31.33
CA THR A 833 -7.18 -19.23 -31.69
C THR A 833 -7.91 -18.60 -30.50
N ALA A 834 -8.22 -19.39 -29.47
CA ALA A 834 -8.80 -18.94 -28.20
C ALA A 834 -7.96 -19.34 -26.97
N LEU A 835 -6.82 -20.01 -27.21
CA LEU A 835 -5.77 -20.27 -26.25
C LEU A 835 -4.44 -19.79 -26.85
N VAL A 836 -3.92 -18.67 -26.35
CA VAL A 836 -2.81 -17.91 -26.94
C VAL A 836 -1.84 -17.46 -25.86
N VAL A 837 -0.53 -17.49 -26.17
CA VAL A 837 0.54 -16.92 -25.34
C VAL A 837 1.44 -16.05 -26.21
N ASN A 838 1.90 -14.91 -25.69
CA ASN A 838 2.96 -14.10 -26.29
C ASN A 838 3.69 -13.25 -25.24
N ASN A 839 4.95 -12.88 -25.52
CA ASN A 839 5.83 -12.16 -24.59
C ASN A 839 5.95 -12.94 -23.27
N TRP A 840 6.59 -14.10 -23.36
CA TRP A 840 6.61 -15.10 -22.30
C TRP A 840 8.04 -15.48 -21.93
N ILE A 841 8.40 -15.39 -20.66
CA ILE A 841 9.66 -15.93 -20.13
C ILE A 841 9.40 -17.33 -19.58
N GLN A 842 10.00 -18.31 -20.25
CA GLN A 842 9.92 -19.73 -19.96
C GLN A 842 11.09 -20.11 -19.06
N ASP A 843 10.83 -20.27 -17.76
CA ASP A 843 11.83 -20.66 -16.75
C ASP A 843 11.29 -21.72 -15.77
N CYS A 844 10.25 -22.45 -16.19
CA CYS A 844 9.48 -23.37 -15.37
C CYS A 844 10.17 -24.73 -15.10
N GLY A 845 11.50 -24.76 -15.07
CA GLY A 845 12.27 -25.93 -14.67
C GLY A 845 13.18 -25.64 -13.49
N GLN A 846 13.50 -26.66 -12.70
CA GLN A 846 14.26 -26.46 -11.47
C GLN A 846 15.78 -26.42 -11.70
N GLY A 847 16.38 -25.26 -11.41
CA GLY A 847 17.83 -25.03 -11.31
C GLY A 847 18.43 -24.18 -12.44
N GLU A 848 19.61 -23.59 -12.19
CA GLU A 848 20.31 -22.66 -13.09
C GLU A 848 20.38 -23.18 -14.55
N GLY A 849 19.73 -22.47 -15.48
CA GLY A 849 19.70 -22.82 -16.91
C GLY A 849 18.83 -24.01 -17.30
N MET A 850 17.87 -24.42 -16.45
CA MET A 850 16.91 -25.50 -16.71
C MET A 850 15.50 -24.94 -16.96
N HIS A 851 15.21 -24.49 -18.17
CA HIS A 851 13.99 -23.72 -18.49
C HIS A 851 12.70 -24.53 -18.75
N GLY A 852 12.66 -25.82 -18.39
CA GLY A 852 11.53 -26.71 -18.67
C GLY A 852 11.19 -26.85 -20.16
N ILE A 853 9.89 -27.04 -20.48
CA ILE A 853 9.30 -26.87 -21.81
C ILE A 853 8.02 -26.04 -21.69
N LEU A 854 7.66 -25.25 -22.72
CA LEU A 854 6.39 -24.49 -22.71
C LEU A 854 5.16 -25.39 -22.51
N SER A 855 5.05 -26.49 -23.27
CA SER A 855 3.87 -27.36 -23.27
C SER A 855 4.12 -28.77 -23.83
N GLY A 856 3.18 -29.68 -23.59
CA GLY A 856 3.20 -31.04 -24.14
C GLY A 856 3.05 -31.14 -25.67
N PHE A 857 3.48 -32.28 -26.24
CA PHE A 857 3.47 -32.56 -27.69
C PHE A 857 2.08 -32.72 -28.34
N ASN A 858 1.00 -32.61 -27.57
CA ASN A 858 -0.38 -32.68 -28.04
C ASN A 858 -0.87 -31.33 -28.61
N VAL A 859 -0.29 -30.21 -28.15
CA VAL A 859 -0.56 -28.86 -28.64
C VAL A 859 0.65 -28.24 -29.35
N SER A 860 0.46 -27.08 -29.97
CA SER A 860 1.52 -26.27 -30.56
C SER A 860 1.14 -24.80 -30.50
N PHE A 861 1.78 -24.05 -29.61
CA PHE A 861 1.67 -22.59 -29.55
C PHE A 861 2.49 -21.92 -30.66
N ASP A 862 2.29 -20.61 -30.86
CA ASP A 862 3.27 -19.77 -31.55
C ASP A 862 4.34 -19.37 -30.53
N THR A 863 5.59 -19.76 -30.76
CA THR A 863 6.71 -19.48 -29.85
C THR A 863 7.57 -18.30 -30.32
N THR A 864 7.06 -17.44 -31.19
CA THR A 864 7.83 -16.33 -31.80
C THR A 864 8.29 -15.29 -30.77
N THR A 865 7.53 -15.08 -29.69
CA THR A 865 7.90 -14.21 -28.54
C THR A 865 7.89 -14.98 -27.21
N VAL A 866 8.24 -16.26 -27.24
CA VAL A 866 8.55 -17.07 -26.06
C VAL A 866 10.07 -17.18 -25.94
N VAL A 867 10.62 -16.89 -24.77
CA VAL A 867 12.06 -16.87 -24.51
C VAL A 867 12.42 -17.90 -23.44
N GLU A 868 13.33 -18.81 -23.75
CA GLU A 868 13.95 -19.72 -22.78
C GLU A 868 15.15 -19.00 -22.13
N THR A 869 14.94 -18.45 -20.93
CA THR A 869 15.96 -17.70 -20.16
C THR A 869 15.61 -17.74 -18.67
N ASN A 870 16.58 -17.48 -17.78
CA ASN A 870 16.31 -17.34 -16.34
C ASN A 870 15.34 -16.17 -16.13
N ALA A 871 14.34 -16.31 -15.27
CA ALA A 871 13.41 -15.21 -14.96
C ALA A 871 14.08 -14.00 -14.27
N ALA A 872 15.23 -14.23 -13.63
CA ALA A 872 16.08 -13.21 -13.01
C ALA A 872 15.28 -12.22 -12.14
N LEU A 873 14.38 -12.76 -11.31
CA LEU A 873 13.61 -11.96 -10.37
C LEU A 873 14.53 -11.40 -9.28
N ASP A 874 14.33 -10.13 -8.94
CA ASP A 874 14.97 -9.47 -7.81
C ASP A 874 14.17 -9.66 -6.50
N ALA A 875 14.58 -8.97 -5.43
CA ALA A 875 13.88 -8.98 -4.14
C ALA A 875 12.51 -8.27 -4.17
N LEU A 876 12.15 -7.60 -5.28
CA LEU A 876 10.91 -6.88 -5.50
C LEU A 876 9.94 -7.68 -6.40
N LEU A 877 10.37 -8.88 -6.83
CA LEU A 877 9.73 -9.75 -7.81
C LEU A 877 9.61 -9.14 -9.23
N SER A 878 10.42 -8.13 -9.52
CA SER A 878 10.59 -7.55 -10.85
C SER A 878 11.64 -8.34 -11.66
N SER A 879 11.50 -8.40 -12.98
CA SER A 879 12.37 -9.22 -13.82
C SER A 879 13.54 -8.44 -14.41
N GLN A 880 14.74 -8.73 -13.92
CA GLN A 880 16.00 -8.15 -14.41
C GLN A 880 16.57 -8.89 -15.63
N ALA A 881 15.78 -9.72 -16.30
CA ALA A 881 16.16 -10.38 -17.54
C ALA A 881 16.12 -9.36 -18.71
N PRO A 882 17.17 -9.23 -19.54
CA PRO A 882 17.19 -8.25 -20.64
C PRO A 882 16.07 -8.41 -21.68
N GLU A 883 15.49 -9.61 -21.78
CA GLU A 883 14.33 -9.89 -22.63
C GLU A 883 12.98 -9.49 -22.00
N ALA A 884 12.97 -9.03 -20.75
CA ALA A 884 11.80 -8.56 -20.01
C ALA A 884 11.60 -7.04 -20.02
N ILE A 885 12.53 -6.25 -20.58
CA ILE A 885 12.61 -4.80 -20.37
C ILE A 885 12.67 -4.05 -21.72
N GLY A 886 11.91 -2.97 -21.88
CA GLY A 886 11.98 -2.08 -23.05
C GLY A 886 11.42 -2.68 -24.35
N LEU A 887 10.35 -3.47 -24.23
CA LEU A 887 9.58 -4.02 -25.35
C LEU A 887 8.76 -2.91 -26.06
N ASP A 888 8.30 -3.17 -27.28
CA ASP A 888 7.19 -2.39 -27.85
C ASP A 888 5.91 -2.66 -27.02
N PRO A 889 5.22 -1.65 -26.46
CA PRO A 889 4.03 -1.86 -25.63
C PRO A 889 2.88 -2.59 -26.36
N LEU A 890 2.06 -3.32 -25.59
CA LEU A 890 0.98 -4.15 -26.13
C LEU A 890 -0.10 -3.30 -26.84
N ASP A 891 -0.27 -3.54 -28.15
CA ASP A 891 -1.33 -2.97 -28.99
C ASP A 891 -2.59 -3.87 -28.92
N TRP A 892 -3.52 -3.52 -28.04
CA TRP A 892 -4.77 -4.27 -27.83
C TRP A 892 -5.70 -4.27 -29.06
N ASP A 893 -5.68 -3.22 -29.88
CA ASP A 893 -6.44 -3.15 -31.15
C ASP A 893 -5.87 -4.15 -32.17
N LEU A 894 -4.54 -4.30 -32.23
CA LEU A 894 -3.86 -5.30 -33.06
C LEU A 894 -4.10 -6.73 -32.55
N ILE A 895 -4.05 -6.97 -31.24
CA ILE A 895 -4.30 -8.28 -30.62
C ILE A 895 -5.74 -8.73 -30.90
N ASN A 896 -6.73 -7.88 -30.63
CA ASN A 896 -8.15 -8.16 -30.93
C ASN A 896 -8.40 -8.30 -32.45
N GLY A 897 -7.67 -7.56 -33.28
CA GLY A 897 -7.71 -7.68 -34.74
C GLY A 897 -7.09 -8.98 -35.28
N ALA A 898 -6.12 -9.56 -34.58
CA ALA A 898 -5.46 -10.82 -34.92
C ALA A 898 -6.22 -12.05 -34.40
N TYR A 899 -6.80 -11.95 -33.20
CA TYR A 899 -7.51 -13.03 -32.51
C TYR A 899 -8.96 -12.63 -32.22
N PRO A 900 -9.93 -12.93 -33.12
CA PRO A 900 -11.33 -12.54 -32.95
C PRO A 900 -12.08 -13.19 -31.78
N GLU A 901 -11.42 -14.09 -31.04
CA GLU A 901 -11.92 -14.68 -29.80
C GLU A 901 -11.40 -13.96 -28.53
N SER A 902 -10.48 -13.00 -28.67
CA SER A 902 -9.96 -12.20 -27.55
C SER A 902 -11.06 -11.38 -26.87
N VAL A 903 -10.90 -11.17 -25.56
CA VAL A 903 -11.79 -10.35 -24.72
C VAL A 903 -11.05 -9.15 -24.10
N ALA A 904 -9.86 -8.82 -24.61
CA ALA A 904 -9.02 -7.73 -24.10
C ALA A 904 -9.68 -6.36 -24.27
N ASP A 905 -9.95 -5.66 -23.16
CA ASP A 905 -10.39 -4.27 -23.13
C ASP A 905 -9.16 -3.36 -22.98
N GLY A 906 -8.70 -2.80 -24.09
CA GLY A 906 -7.58 -1.84 -24.12
C GLY A 906 -7.89 -0.46 -23.53
N THR A 907 -9.04 -0.28 -22.85
CA THR A 907 -9.31 0.85 -21.96
C THR A 907 -9.20 0.49 -20.48
N TYR A 908 -9.11 -0.80 -20.16
CA TYR A 908 -8.85 -1.33 -18.82
C TYR A 908 -7.41 -1.86 -18.67
N LEU A 909 -6.90 -2.57 -19.68
CA LEU A 909 -5.56 -3.14 -19.69
C LEU A 909 -4.52 -2.07 -20.06
N ASP A 910 -3.59 -1.81 -19.14
CA ASP A 910 -2.49 -0.87 -19.36
C ASP A 910 -1.51 -1.43 -20.41
N SER A 911 -0.81 -0.54 -21.10
CA SER A 911 0.16 -0.90 -22.14
C SER A 911 1.58 -0.77 -21.59
N THR A 912 2.15 -1.88 -21.14
CA THR A 912 3.49 -1.98 -20.53
C THR A 912 4.55 -2.37 -21.55
N ASP A 913 5.76 -1.84 -21.39
CA ASP A 913 6.98 -2.21 -22.13
C ASP A 913 7.82 -3.28 -21.41
N TYR A 914 7.25 -3.99 -20.44
CA TYR A 914 7.93 -5.05 -19.69
C TYR A 914 7.12 -6.35 -19.56
N ILE A 915 7.83 -7.46 -19.27
CA ILE A 915 7.26 -8.79 -18.98
C ILE A 915 7.26 -9.00 -17.46
N GLY A 916 6.19 -9.56 -16.90
CA GLY A 916 6.02 -9.79 -15.46
C GLY A 916 5.04 -8.81 -14.82
N ALA A 917 4.70 -9.06 -13.55
CA ALA A 917 3.68 -8.33 -12.80
C ALA A 917 4.18 -7.07 -12.05
N VAL A 918 5.49 -6.82 -12.00
CA VAL A 918 6.11 -5.68 -11.30
C VAL A 918 7.08 -5.00 -12.27
N ASP A 919 7.13 -3.67 -12.27
CA ASP A 919 7.99 -2.91 -13.17
C ASP A 919 9.49 -3.16 -12.87
N PRO A 920 10.32 -3.58 -13.84
CA PRO A 920 11.76 -3.76 -13.69
C PRO A 920 12.56 -2.53 -13.24
N ASP A 921 12.01 -1.31 -13.34
CA ASP A 921 12.64 -0.11 -12.78
C ASP A 921 12.30 0.12 -11.29
N GLY A 922 11.35 -0.66 -10.75
CA GLY A 922 10.87 -0.58 -9.37
C GLY A 922 10.19 0.74 -9.02
N SER A 923 9.63 1.49 -9.98
CA SER A 923 8.89 2.74 -9.73
C SER A 923 7.50 2.50 -9.16
N ASP A 924 6.90 1.34 -9.44
CA ASP A 924 5.62 0.90 -8.90
C ASP A 924 5.77 -0.44 -8.17
N LEU A 925 5.80 -0.36 -6.83
CA LEU A 925 5.84 -1.51 -5.92
C LEU A 925 4.47 -1.76 -5.30
N TRP A 926 3.45 -1.80 -6.15
CA TRP A 926 2.03 -1.93 -5.83
C TRP A 926 1.68 -3.00 -4.77
N TRP A 927 2.45 -4.09 -4.64
CA TRP A 927 2.19 -5.16 -3.67
C TRP A 927 2.74 -4.88 -2.26
N ALA A 928 3.71 -3.97 -2.10
CA ALA A 928 4.44 -3.81 -0.86
C ALA A 928 3.62 -3.12 0.25
N GLY A 929 3.89 -3.47 1.51
CA GLY A 929 3.38 -2.77 2.70
C GLY A 929 1.94 -3.08 3.14
N TRP A 930 1.15 -3.81 2.35
CA TRP A 930 -0.22 -4.20 2.70
C TRP A 930 -0.49 -5.71 2.65
N THR A 931 0.32 -6.47 1.91
CA THR A 931 0.26 -7.93 1.87
C THR A 931 0.77 -8.57 3.17
N VAL A 932 0.32 -9.80 3.46
CA VAL A 932 0.78 -10.62 4.59
C VAL A 932 2.32 -10.63 4.67
N PRO A 933 2.94 -10.15 5.77
CA PRO A 933 4.39 -10.04 5.89
C PRO A 933 5.11 -11.38 5.67
N GLY A 934 6.16 -11.37 4.83
CA GLY A 934 6.96 -12.55 4.51
C GLY A 934 6.26 -13.59 3.61
N SER A 935 5.08 -13.29 3.06
CA SER A 935 4.37 -14.22 2.15
C SER A 935 5.02 -14.30 0.76
N LEU A 936 5.58 -13.20 0.24
CA LEU A 936 6.24 -13.09 -1.07
C LEU A 936 7.75 -13.35 -1.04
#